data_AF-A0A6G4VJH9-F1
#
_entry.id   AF-A0A6G4VJH9-F1
#
_cell.length_a   1.000
_cell.length_b   1.000
_cell.length_c   1.000
_cell.angle_alpha   90.00
_cell.angle_beta   90.00
_cell.angle_gamma   90.00
#
_symmetry.space_group_name_H-M   'P 1'
#
loop_
_entity.id
_entity.type
_entity.pdbx_description
1 polymer ?
#
loop_
_entity_poly.entity_id
_entity_poly.type
_entity_poly.pdbx_seq_one_letter_code
_entity_poly.pdbx_strand_id
1 'polypeptide(L)'
;MRVRTAVLVLRLRATPDSRLGRPALRAVLRAADSGSPVALRAVARAVETHGQEAVFRSWLTPSVSGPSPQRWASPLVAGLPEGATPVPAMLADAAWHDWLDDHDAGLWSLLERWGPAPTASGTRVRSLSRLALGDDDIPLEPRTLVDAALRFDHPIGARARARLLAPGDPEAADLFCAAALNSPEAAAFCAEHHLAPAGQVQRAVFFVRTAQLEQYRALDPDGSLLALGYRGVSDEERTALRDTMSGLGILDVLRVLAGQGSQQGNFTSLAEHERAYLVEQLADRRDWDRLWSLTPLMPLPEAVRTAHEFGDWRPSGEDDRRVFEALRGADWNAVTKFVDSLAGAGSLNSLPRTRIWPTDPDEQSIAVHALDFAPDGTQLAFAGRGPGHCAGIVDLGSLTLVWLDDDFPHPAQRIAHLGSDAMVAVNRKQIHYADENGTRALDISPGVFHDVQRIAGDRAFIVPALDRRPGMPSKGTVFVGASDGPLTDSGIPPKMWLFRPRNSAVDAEGRLIALVGDSSDMVVADLANSAVNRLRRPGTMKYGILQAAISPSALVAGAESGGLHVWHEPLTTSQTPITTRPWTYGRDVVCLAWSPALERFLAVTKTHLQLLDVPPTRDTLMPGDPVSEQVPLLADSPRARARCARVSSRGDLLAVGGLDKGTVDIYVLTALTLRPFIADPMGVMSHKDLTKVVAVMENPVLNDLSRQALGLLRTCLEHRFRHDVGLGGTDPITAGGPHDIALGEHQERERASRTRPASGT
;
A
#
# COMPACT_ATOMS: atom_id res chain seq x y z
N MET A 1 -12.86 17.79 63.34
CA MET A 1 -13.70 17.81 64.57
C MET A 1 -12.90 17.16 65.69
N ARG A 2 -12.84 17.73 66.90
CA ARG A 2 -12.15 17.09 68.04
C ARG A 2 -12.90 15.81 68.45
N VAL A 3 -12.17 14.75 68.83
CA VAL A 3 -12.75 13.42 69.14
C VAL A 3 -13.86 13.50 70.17
N ARG A 4 -13.68 14.26 71.27
CA ARG A 4 -14.72 14.44 72.31
C ARG A 4 -16.02 15.03 71.76
N THR A 5 -15.93 16.03 70.87
CA THR A 5 -17.10 16.63 70.21
C THR A 5 -17.76 15.62 69.28
N ALA A 6 -16.97 14.85 68.53
CA ALA A 6 -17.48 13.83 67.62
C ALA A 6 -18.22 12.70 68.36
N VAL A 7 -17.67 12.24 69.50
CA VAL A 7 -18.33 11.25 70.37
C VAL A 7 -19.66 11.78 70.92
N LEU A 8 -19.73 13.06 71.31
CA LEU A 8 -20.98 13.67 71.76
C LEU A 8 -22.02 13.74 70.64
N VAL A 9 -21.62 14.12 69.42
CA VAL A 9 -22.50 14.16 68.25
C VAL A 9 -23.07 12.76 67.92
N LEU A 10 -22.26 11.71 68.00
CA LEU A 10 -22.75 10.32 67.79
C LEU A 10 -23.68 9.86 68.93
N ARG A 11 -23.45 10.29 70.18
CA ARG A 11 -24.35 9.99 71.31
C ARG A 11 -25.73 10.61 71.15
N LEU A 12 -25.84 11.75 70.47
CA LEU A 12 -27.11 12.40 70.14
C LEU A 12 -27.85 11.72 68.97
N ARG A 13 -27.45 10.51 68.58
CA ARG A 13 -28.07 9.67 67.54
C ARG A 13 -28.09 10.29 66.13
N ALA A 14 -27.13 11.17 65.82
CA ALA A 14 -26.96 11.64 64.45
C ALA A 14 -26.64 10.44 63.53
N THR A 15 -27.44 10.22 62.50
CA THR A 15 -27.19 9.11 61.55
C THR A 15 -25.85 9.31 60.83
N PRO A 16 -25.11 8.24 60.49
CA PRO A 16 -23.85 8.32 59.74
C PRO A 16 -23.93 9.13 58.44
N ASP A 17 -25.12 9.19 57.84
CA ASP A 17 -25.37 9.94 56.60
C ASP A 17 -25.78 11.41 56.81
N SER A 18 -26.04 11.82 58.06
CA SER A 18 -26.35 13.22 58.36
C SER A 18 -25.13 14.13 58.18
N ARG A 19 -25.39 15.41 57.91
CA ARG A 19 -24.35 16.45 57.69
C ARG A 19 -23.35 16.55 58.84
N LEU A 20 -23.78 16.30 60.07
CA LEU A 20 -22.94 16.31 61.28
C LEU A 20 -22.45 14.92 61.67
N GLY A 21 -23.23 13.86 61.39
CA GLY A 21 -22.87 12.47 61.72
C GLY A 21 -21.71 11.94 60.90
N ARG A 22 -21.66 12.22 59.59
CA ARG A 22 -20.55 11.77 58.72
C ARG A 22 -19.17 12.26 59.19
N PRO A 23 -18.93 13.59 59.40
CA PRO A 23 -17.63 14.05 59.89
C PRO A 23 -17.35 13.64 61.34
N ALA A 24 -18.38 13.46 62.17
CA ALA A 24 -18.22 12.95 63.53
C ALA A 24 -17.75 11.48 63.52
N LEU A 25 -18.42 10.62 62.74
CA LEU A 25 -18.05 9.22 62.58
C LEU A 25 -16.62 9.08 62.04
N ARG A 26 -16.26 9.82 60.99
CA ARG A 26 -14.88 9.81 60.45
C ARG A 26 -13.82 10.24 61.48
N ALA A 27 -14.12 11.23 62.31
CA ALA A 27 -13.20 11.70 63.34
C ALA A 27 -13.05 10.68 64.49
N VAL A 28 -14.14 9.99 64.85
CA VAL A 28 -14.11 8.89 65.83
C VAL A 28 -13.36 7.69 65.28
N LEU A 29 -13.61 7.28 64.03
CA LEU A 29 -12.93 6.15 63.39
C LEU A 29 -11.41 6.38 63.31
N ARG A 30 -10.94 7.54 62.86
CA ARG A 30 -9.51 7.90 62.85
C ARG A 30 -8.85 7.85 64.24
N ALA A 31 -9.59 8.30 65.26
CA ALA A 31 -9.08 8.27 66.63
C ALA A 31 -9.08 6.85 67.21
N ALA A 32 -9.98 5.99 66.75
CA ALA A 32 -10.01 4.58 67.13
C ALA A 32 -8.91 3.78 66.41
N ASP A 33 -8.56 4.11 65.17
CA ASP A 33 -7.41 3.55 64.44
C ASP A 33 -6.07 3.84 65.13
N SER A 34 -5.98 4.93 65.88
CA SER A 34 -4.81 5.25 66.72
C SER A 34 -4.88 4.67 68.14
N GLY A 35 -5.87 3.80 68.42
CA GLY A 35 -6.00 3.09 69.69
C GLY A 35 -6.65 3.88 70.82
N SER A 36 -7.35 5.00 70.54
CA SER A 36 -8.00 5.79 71.59
C SER A 36 -9.14 5.00 72.27
N PRO A 37 -9.08 4.72 73.60
CA PRO A 37 -10.10 3.92 74.28
C PRO A 37 -11.49 4.57 74.31
N VAL A 38 -11.55 5.91 74.25
CA VAL A 38 -12.81 6.66 74.18
C VAL A 38 -13.42 6.54 72.78
N ALA A 39 -12.60 6.55 71.74
CA ALA A 39 -13.06 6.38 70.37
C ALA A 39 -13.50 4.95 70.09
N LEU A 40 -12.75 3.93 70.56
CA LEU A 40 -13.13 2.51 70.44
C LEU A 40 -14.51 2.23 71.06
N ARG A 41 -14.78 2.74 72.27
CA ARG A 41 -16.11 2.65 72.90
C ARG A 41 -17.20 3.38 72.12
N ALA A 42 -16.87 4.51 71.49
CA ALA A 42 -17.81 5.24 70.66
C ALA A 42 -18.10 4.51 69.34
N VAL A 43 -17.13 3.81 68.75
CA VAL A 43 -17.33 2.95 67.58
C VAL A 43 -18.21 1.76 67.95
N ALA A 44 -17.94 1.07 69.06
CA ALA A 44 -18.79 -0.03 69.53
C ALA A 44 -20.27 0.42 69.69
N ARG A 45 -20.48 1.60 70.29
CA ARG A 45 -21.82 2.19 70.41
C ARG A 45 -22.43 2.58 69.05
N ALA A 46 -21.63 3.10 68.12
CA ALA A 46 -22.09 3.44 66.77
C ALA A 46 -22.51 2.18 66.00
N VAL A 47 -21.77 1.08 66.16
CA VAL A 47 -22.09 -0.23 65.61
C VAL A 47 -23.44 -0.75 66.16
N GLU A 48 -23.66 -0.67 67.46
CA GLU A 48 -24.95 -1.04 68.08
C GLU A 48 -26.12 -0.18 67.55
N THR A 49 -25.88 1.11 67.30
CA THR A 49 -26.94 2.07 66.98
C THR A 49 -27.27 2.13 65.48
N HIS A 50 -26.27 1.94 64.62
CA HIS A 50 -26.37 2.20 63.18
C HIS A 50 -26.07 0.96 62.32
N GLY A 51 -25.72 -0.16 62.95
CA GLY A 51 -25.29 -1.38 62.27
C GLY A 51 -23.81 -1.36 61.91
N GLN A 52 -23.21 -2.55 61.85
CA GLN A 52 -21.80 -2.74 61.52
C GLN A 52 -21.46 -2.22 60.11
N GLU A 53 -22.32 -2.53 59.13
CA GLU A 53 -22.11 -2.18 57.73
C GLU A 53 -21.94 -0.67 57.50
N ALA A 54 -22.81 0.17 58.07
CA ALA A 54 -22.71 1.62 57.88
C ALA A 54 -21.42 2.21 58.47
N VAL A 55 -20.97 1.66 59.60
CA VAL A 55 -19.75 2.09 60.30
C VAL A 55 -18.50 1.67 59.51
N PHE A 56 -18.40 0.40 59.12
CA PHE A 56 -17.23 -0.10 58.40
C PHE A 56 -17.13 0.39 56.96
N ARG A 57 -18.26 0.64 56.28
CA ARG A 57 -18.25 1.33 54.98
C ARG A 57 -17.61 2.72 55.07
N SER A 58 -17.86 3.44 56.16
CA SER A 58 -17.23 4.74 56.40
C SER A 58 -15.73 4.61 56.72
N TRP A 59 -15.35 3.55 57.43
CA TRP A 59 -13.96 3.25 57.79
C TRP A 59 -13.11 2.87 56.57
N LEU A 60 -13.62 2.04 55.66
CA LEU A 60 -12.92 1.60 54.44
C LEU A 60 -12.55 2.74 53.47
N THR A 61 -13.06 3.95 53.69
CA THR A 61 -12.64 5.11 52.90
C THR A 61 -11.17 5.47 53.21
N PRO A 62 -10.28 5.63 52.21
CA PRO A 62 -8.84 5.87 52.43
C PRO A 62 -8.52 7.06 53.34
N SER A 63 -9.37 8.10 53.32
CA SER A 63 -9.26 9.29 54.18
C SER A 63 -9.46 9.05 55.68
N VAL A 64 -9.89 7.85 56.07
CA VAL A 64 -10.21 7.47 57.45
C VAL A 64 -9.22 6.42 57.94
N SER A 65 -9.09 5.31 57.22
CA SER A 65 -8.30 4.15 57.65
C SER A 65 -6.83 4.18 57.22
N GLY A 66 -6.45 5.12 56.34
CA GLY A 66 -5.09 5.17 55.76
C GLY A 66 -4.92 4.22 54.56
N PRO A 67 -3.72 4.16 53.97
CA PRO A 67 -3.44 3.25 52.87
C PRO A 67 -3.37 1.78 53.31
N SER A 68 -3.66 0.86 52.39
CA SER A 68 -3.29 -0.56 52.53
C SER A 68 -1.76 -0.71 52.51
N PRO A 69 -1.15 -1.66 53.26
CA PRO A 69 -1.77 -2.59 54.21
C PRO A 69 -1.93 -2.05 55.64
N GLN A 70 -1.39 -0.87 55.94
CA GLN A 70 -1.33 -0.28 57.30
C GLN A 70 -2.71 -0.19 57.99
N ARG A 71 -3.78 0.01 57.22
CA ARG A 71 -5.15 0.06 57.76
C ARG A 71 -5.57 -1.20 58.51
N TRP A 72 -5.04 -2.37 58.15
CA TRP A 72 -5.44 -3.64 58.74
C TRP A 72 -4.77 -3.93 60.08
N ALA A 73 -3.68 -3.23 60.40
CA ALA A 73 -3.07 -3.23 61.73
C ALA A 73 -3.86 -2.39 62.75
N SER A 74 -5.01 -1.83 62.36
CA SER A 74 -5.81 -0.98 63.22
C SER A 74 -6.32 -1.73 64.47
N PRO A 75 -6.25 -1.11 65.67
CA PRO A 75 -6.91 -1.60 66.88
C PRO A 75 -8.43 -1.82 66.71
N LEU A 76 -9.07 -1.14 65.74
CA LEU A 76 -10.47 -1.38 65.40
C LEU A 76 -10.70 -2.77 64.81
N VAL A 77 -9.79 -3.22 63.94
CA VAL A 77 -9.86 -4.53 63.30
C VAL A 77 -9.44 -5.62 64.29
N ALA A 78 -8.39 -5.36 65.09
CA ALA A 78 -7.93 -6.27 66.14
C ALA A 78 -8.97 -6.47 67.27
N GLY A 79 -9.82 -5.46 67.52
CA GLY A 79 -10.87 -5.49 68.54
C GLY A 79 -12.17 -6.17 68.11
N LEU A 80 -12.28 -6.65 66.86
CA LEU A 80 -13.40 -7.50 66.46
C LEU A 80 -13.31 -8.81 67.27
N PRO A 81 -14.34 -9.17 68.06
CA PRO A 81 -14.25 -10.27 69.01
C PRO A 81 -13.80 -11.56 68.33
N GLU A 82 -12.85 -12.27 68.92
CA GLU A 82 -12.54 -13.65 68.54
C GLU A 82 -13.83 -14.49 68.68
N GLY A 83 -14.44 -14.86 67.56
CA GLY A 83 -15.72 -15.57 67.52
C GLY A 83 -16.95 -14.74 67.16
N ALA A 84 -16.82 -13.44 66.85
CA ALA A 84 -17.90 -12.65 66.25
C ALA A 84 -18.08 -12.99 64.76
N THR A 85 -18.37 -14.25 64.46
CA THR A 85 -18.92 -14.65 63.17
C THR A 85 -20.38 -14.20 63.07
N PRO A 86 -20.79 -13.54 61.98
CA PRO A 86 -19.99 -13.22 60.79
C PRO A 86 -19.32 -11.83 60.84
N VAL A 87 -18.06 -11.75 60.43
CA VAL A 87 -17.38 -10.49 60.06
C VAL A 87 -18.21 -9.82 58.95
N PRO A 88 -18.38 -8.48 58.96
CA PRO A 88 -19.11 -7.80 57.89
C PRO A 88 -18.54 -8.18 56.52
N ALA A 89 -19.40 -8.69 55.63
CA ALA A 89 -18.99 -9.21 54.32
C ALA A 89 -18.12 -8.20 53.55
N MET A 90 -18.48 -6.92 53.55
CA MET A 90 -17.70 -5.88 52.88
C MET A 90 -16.28 -5.71 53.43
N LEU A 91 -16.06 -5.98 54.72
CA LEU A 91 -14.77 -5.83 55.37
C LEU A 91 -13.85 -6.98 54.96
N ALA A 92 -14.40 -8.21 54.98
CA ALA A 92 -13.71 -9.38 54.46
C ALA A 92 -13.41 -9.24 52.96
N ASP A 93 -14.37 -8.79 52.16
CA ASP A 93 -14.20 -8.55 50.72
C ASP A 93 -13.10 -7.52 50.42
N ALA A 94 -13.08 -6.40 51.15
CA ALA A 94 -12.05 -5.38 51.01
C ALA A 94 -10.67 -5.86 51.48
N ALA A 95 -10.61 -6.64 52.57
CA ALA A 95 -9.36 -7.25 53.04
C ALA A 95 -8.80 -8.24 52.02
N TRP A 96 -9.66 -9.06 51.41
CA TRP A 96 -9.24 -9.97 50.34
C TRP A 96 -8.75 -9.24 49.10
N HIS A 97 -9.40 -8.14 48.67
CA HIS A 97 -8.89 -7.33 47.55
C HIS A 97 -7.50 -6.76 47.87
N ASP A 98 -7.35 -6.12 49.03
CA ASP A 98 -6.08 -5.53 49.43
C ASP A 98 -4.96 -6.56 49.54
N TRP A 99 -5.24 -7.73 50.12
CA TRP A 99 -4.25 -8.79 50.24
C TRP A 99 -3.90 -9.39 48.88
N LEU A 100 -4.88 -9.53 47.98
CA LEU A 100 -4.60 -9.96 46.61
C LEU A 100 -3.79 -8.91 45.85
N ASP A 101 -3.88 -7.63 46.17
CA ASP A 101 -3.09 -6.60 45.50
C ASP A 101 -1.67 -6.49 46.08
N ASP A 102 -1.50 -6.62 47.40
CA ASP A 102 -0.22 -6.54 48.09
C ASP A 102 -0.11 -7.55 49.25
N HIS A 103 1.00 -8.31 49.28
CA HIS A 103 1.21 -9.33 50.30
C HIS A 103 1.56 -8.71 51.65
N ASP A 104 0.62 -8.77 52.61
CA ASP A 104 0.87 -8.41 54.01
C ASP A 104 0.61 -9.60 54.96
N ALA A 105 1.61 -9.95 55.77
CA ALA A 105 1.54 -11.09 56.69
C ALA A 105 0.55 -10.86 57.85
N GLY A 106 0.36 -9.61 58.28
CA GLY A 106 -0.63 -9.26 59.29
C GLY A 106 -2.05 -9.42 58.76
N LEU A 107 -2.30 -8.93 57.55
CA LEU A 107 -3.55 -9.10 56.83
C LEU A 107 -3.86 -10.56 56.52
N TRP A 108 -2.85 -11.35 56.14
CA TRP A 108 -3.01 -12.80 55.98
C TRP A 108 -3.52 -13.46 57.27
N SER A 109 -2.91 -13.16 58.41
CA SER A 109 -3.32 -13.70 59.72
C SER A 109 -4.77 -13.31 60.09
N LEU A 110 -5.26 -12.17 59.59
CA LEU A 110 -6.66 -11.78 59.74
C LEU A 110 -7.57 -12.63 58.82
N LEU A 111 -7.21 -12.74 57.54
CA LEU A 111 -7.98 -13.44 56.53
C LEU A 111 -8.08 -14.94 56.80
N GLU A 112 -7.01 -15.57 57.29
CA GLU A 112 -7.01 -16.98 57.71
C GLU A 112 -8.04 -17.24 58.81
N ARG A 113 -8.19 -16.29 59.75
CA ARG A 113 -9.22 -16.37 60.81
C ARG A 113 -10.62 -16.08 60.29
N TRP A 114 -10.76 -15.18 59.32
CA TRP A 114 -12.07 -14.78 58.78
C TRP A 114 -12.64 -15.79 57.78
N GLY A 115 -11.78 -16.60 57.17
CA GLY A 115 -12.16 -17.58 56.17
C GLY A 115 -12.39 -16.96 54.79
N PRO A 116 -13.06 -17.67 53.88
CA PRO A 116 -13.12 -17.30 52.47
C PRO A 116 -13.93 -16.02 52.24
N ALA A 117 -13.67 -15.36 51.12
CA ALA A 117 -14.41 -14.16 50.75
C ALA A 117 -15.92 -14.46 50.64
N PRO A 118 -16.78 -13.52 51.06
CA PRO A 118 -18.22 -13.75 51.13
C PRO A 118 -18.83 -14.00 49.74
N THR A 119 -20.04 -14.56 49.73
CA THR A 119 -20.80 -14.81 48.49
C THR A 119 -21.22 -13.54 47.75
N ALA A 120 -21.13 -12.37 48.38
CA ALA A 120 -21.34 -11.07 47.74
C ALA A 120 -20.10 -10.58 46.96
N SER A 121 -18.92 -11.14 47.22
CA SER A 121 -17.69 -10.82 46.49
C SER A 121 -17.78 -11.28 45.04
N GLY A 122 -17.06 -10.59 44.15
CA GLY A 122 -16.88 -11.02 42.77
C GLY A 122 -16.31 -12.44 42.68
N THR A 123 -16.70 -13.19 41.64
CA THR A 123 -16.32 -14.59 41.46
C THR A 123 -14.81 -14.81 41.57
N ARG A 124 -14.00 -13.92 40.98
CA ARG A 124 -12.53 -13.95 41.05
C ARG A 124 -12.00 -13.94 42.48
N VAL A 125 -12.42 -12.97 43.29
CA VAL A 125 -11.92 -12.82 44.69
C VAL A 125 -12.35 -14.00 45.54
N ARG A 126 -13.56 -14.51 45.34
CA ARG A 126 -14.05 -15.70 46.03
C ARG A 126 -13.20 -16.93 45.72
N SER A 127 -12.97 -17.18 44.43
CA SER A 127 -12.13 -18.27 43.93
C SER A 127 -10.69 -18.18 44.47
N LEU A 128 -10.08 -17.00 44.40
CA LEU A 128 -8.72 -16.77 44.89
C LEU A 128 -8.59 -16.84 46.41
N SER A 129 -9.59 -16.35 47.15
CA SER A 129 -9.58 -16.43 48.62
C SER A 129 -9.57 -17.87 49.12
N ARG A 130 -10.34 -18.74 48.48
CA ARG A 130 -10.40 -20.14 48.86
C ARG A 130 -9.16 -20.91 48.41
N LEU A 131 -8.61 -20.61 47.22
CA LEU A 131 -7.29 -21.12 46.81
C LEU A 131 -6.21 -20.71 47.83
N ALA A 132 -6.22 -19.45 48.26
CA ALA A 132 -5.31 -18.93 49.26
C ALA A 132 -5.45 -19.63 50.62
N LEU A 133 -6.63 -20.14 50.96
CA LEU A 133 -6.88 -20.94 52.17
C LEU A 133 -6.58 -22.44 52.00
N GLY A 134 -6.26 -22.90 50.78
CA GLY A 134 -5.86 -24.30 50.52
C GLY A 134 -7.04 -25.21 50.19
N ASP A 135 -8.13 -24.64 49.69
CA ASP A 135 -9.27 -25.40 49.18
C ASP A 135 -9.02 -25.74 47.70
N ASP A 136 -8.52 -26.95 47.46
CA ASP A 136 -8.08 -27.41 46.14
C ASP A 136 -9.24 -27.85 45.23
N ASP A 137 -10.43 -28.14 45.78
CA ASP A 137 -11.56 -28.74 45.03
C ASP A 137 -12.40 -27.72 44.24
N ILE A 138 -12.04 -26.44 44.27
CA ILE A 138 -12.87 -25.37 43.71
C ILE A 138 -12.61 -25.20 42.23
N PRO A 139 -13.62 -25.14 41.37
CA PRO A 139 -13.41 -24.76 39.97
C PRO A 139 -12.85 -23.34 39.89
N LEU A 140 -11.63 -23.20 39.35
CA LEU A 140 -11.02 -21.92 39.01
C LEU A 140 -11.08 -21.75 37.51
N GLU A 141 -11.45 -20.55 37.05
CA GLU A 141 -11.26 -20.19 35.65
C GLU A 141 -9.75 -20.22 35.33
N PRO A 142 -9.32 -20.86 34.22
CA PRO A 142 -7.90 -21.00 33.88
C PRO A 142 -7.10 -19.69 33.93
N ARG A 143 -7.67 -18.59 33.42
CA ARG A 143 -7.07 -17.25 33.47
C ARG A 143 -6.84 -16.75 34.89
N THR A 144 -7.81 -16.98 35.78
CA THR A 144 -7.69 -16.58 37.19
C THR A 144 -6.59 -17.38 37.90
N LEU A 145 -6.44 -18.67 37.58
CA LEU A 145 -5.36 -19.50 38.11
C LEU A 145 -3.98 -19.01 37.62
N VAL A 146 -3.85 -18.71 36.32
CA VAL A 146 -2.61 -18.20 35.72
C VAL A 146 -2.22 -16.85 36.31
N ASP A 147 -3.15 -15.89 36.41
CA ASP A 147 -2.92 -14.59 37.03
C ASP A 147 -2.38 -14.71 38.46
N ALA A 148 -2.89 -15.67 39.23
CA ALA A 148 -2.40 -15.95 40.57
C ALA A 148 -1.00 -16.59 40.54
N ALA A 149 -0.77 -17.56 39.65
CA ALA A 149 0.48 -18.29 39.51
C ALA A 149 1.66 -17.40 39.11
N LEU A 150 1.42 -16.34 38.33
CA LEU A 150 2.44 -15.35 37.93
C LEU A 150 2.94 -14.46 39.06
N ARG A 151 2.31 -14.50 40.24
CA ARG A 151 2.72 -13.69 41.41
C ARG A 151 3.78 -14.46 42.20
N PHE A 152 5.03 -14.39 41.77
CA PHE A 152 6.15 -15.12 42.41
C PHE A 152 6.41 -14.66 43.86
N ASP A 153 6.24 -13.37 44.15
CA ASP A 153 6.44 -12.78 45.47
C ASP A 153 5.21 -12.90 46.39
N HIS A 154 4.18 -13.64 45.98
CA HIS A 154 2.92 -13.75 46.71
C HIS A 154 2.63 -15.20 47.12
N PRO A 155 2.20 -15.48 48.37
CA PRO A 155 1.89 -16.85 48.81
C PRO A 155 0.83 -17.56 47.97
N ILE A 156 -0.15 -16.81 47.45
CA ILE A 156 -1.16 -17.36 46.53
C ILE A 156 -0.53 -17.93 45.26
N GLY A 157 0.58 -17.35 44.79
CA GLY A 157 1.26 -17.81 43.59
C GLY A 157 1.89 -19.18 43.79
N ALA A 158 2.47 -19.45 44.96
CA ALA A 158 2.99 -20.78 45.28
C ALA A 158 1.88 -21.85 45.25
N ARG A 159 0.70 -21.55 45.79
CA ARG A 159 -0.46 -22.46 45.76
C ARG A 159 -1.04 -22.63 44.36
N ALA A 160 -1.18 -21.53 43.62
CA ALA A 160 -1.64 -21.55 42.23
C ALA A 160 -0.70 -22.37 41.33
N ARG A 161 0.62 -22.22 41.52
CA ARG A 161 1.65 -23.02 40.84
C ARG A 161 1.60 -24.49 41.23
N ALA A 162 1.47 -24.82 42.52
CA ALA A 162 1.28 -26.20 42.97
C ALA A 162 0.05 -26.85 42.33
N ARG A 163 -1.05 -26.09 42.23
CA ARG A 163 -2.28 -26.51 41.57
C ARG A 163 -2.14 -26.66 40.05
N LEU A 164 -1.33 -25.82 39.41
CA LEU A 164 -1.01 -25.93 37.99
C LEU A 164 -0.22 -27.22 37.68
N LEU A 165 0.61 -27.68 38.62
CA LEU A 165 1.41 -28.92 38.51
C LEU A 165 0.64 -30.20 38.84
N ALA A 166 -0.44 -30.11 39.61
CA ALA A 166 -1.34 -31.24 39.83
C ALA A 166 -1.94 -31.69 38.47
N PRO A 167 -2.32 -32.97 38.30
CA PRO A 167 -2.95 -33.46 37.06
C PRO A 167 -4.16 -32.58 36.71
N GLY A 168 -3.93 -31.64 35.80
CA GLY A 168 -4.69 -30.40 35.74
C GLY A 168 -5.07 -30.02 34.32
N ASP A 169 -5.87 -28.97 34.24
CA ASP A 169 -6.46 -28.44 33.02
C ASP A 169 -5.37 -28.05 32.00
N PRO A 170 -5.27 -28.73 30.84
CA PRO A 170 -4.28 -28.40 29.82
C PRO A 170 -4.42 -26.96 29.31
N GLU A 171 -5.62 -26.37 29.37
CA GLU A 171 -5.84 -24.97 29.02
C GLU A 171 -5.09 -24.01 29.96
N ALA A 172 -5.08 -24.31 31.26
CA ALA A 172 -4.37 -23.50 32.25
C ALA A 172 -2.85 -23.57 32.04
N ALA A 173 -2.32 -24.76 31.72
CA ALA A 173 -0.90 -24.94 31.39
C ALA A 173 -0.51 -24.17 30.12
N ASP A 174 -1.33 -24.21 29.07
CA ASP A 174 -1.11 -23.46 27.83
C ASP A 174 -1.13 -21.95 28.06
N LEU A 175 -2.11 -21.45 28.82
CA LEU A 175 -2.18 -20.03 29.19
C LEU A 175 -1.00 -19.59 30.06
N PHE A 176 -0.55 -20.42 30.99
CA PHE A 176 0.63 -20.13 31.80
C PHE A 176 1.90 -20.07 30.94
N CYS A 177 2.08 -21.03 30.02
CA CYS A 177 3.21 -21.03 29.09
C CYS A 177 3.20 -19.81 28.16
N ALA A 178 2.02 -19.38 27.70
CA ALA A 178 1.89 -18.15 26.90
C ALA A 178 2.31 -16.91 27.72
N ALA A 179 1.89 -16.80 28.98
CA ALA A 179 2.31 -15.71 29.86
C ALA A 179 3.81 -15.76 30.19
N ALA A 180 4.39 -16.96 30.31
CA ALA A 180 5.80 -17.18 30.57
C ALA A 180 6.73 -16.63 29.47
N LEU A 181 6.24 -16.43 28.24
CA LEU A 181 7.01 -15.77 27.18
C LEU A 181 7.40 -14.32 27.50
N ASN A 182 6.73 -13.70 28.49
CA ASN A 182 6.94 -12.31 28.92
C ASN A 182 7.37 -12.20 30.40
N SER A 183 7.60 -13.31 31.11
CA SER A 183 8.08 -13.32 32.50
C SER A 183 9.23 -14.32 32.66
N PRO A 184 10.46 -13.86 32.95
CA PRO A 184 11.61 -14.73 33.17
C PRO A 184 11.40 -15.75 34.30
N GLU A 185 10.71 -15.36 35.38
CA GLU A 185 10.42 -16.22 36.52
C GLU A 185 9.45 -17.34 36.13
N ALA A 186 8.41 -17.02 35.37
CA ALA A 186 7.46 -18.01 34.85
C ALA A 186 8.11 -18.96 33.83
N ALA A 187 9.00 -18.44 32.98
CA ALA A 187 9.80 -19.27 32.07
C ALA A 187 10.71 -20.25 32.81
N ALA A 188 11.40 -19.78 33.86
CA ALA A 188 12.23 -20.63 34.71
C ALA A 188 11.40 -21.72 35.41
N PHE A 189 10.22 -21.36 35.93
CA PHE A 189 9.29 -22.31 36.54
C PHE A 189 8.80 -23.37 35.54
N CYS A 190 8.45 -22.98 34.31
CA CYS A 190 8.08 -23.94 33.27
C CYS A 190 9.22 -24.90 32.94
N ALA A 191 10.46 -24.39 32.86
CA ALA A 191 11.63 -25.21 32.57
C ALA A 191 11.91 -26.23 33.69
N GLU A 192 11.84 -25.78 34.95
CA GLU A 192 12.05 -26.63 36.14
C GLU A 192 11.04 -27.77 36.22
N HIS A 193 9.77 -27.51 35.87
CA HIS A 193 8.69 -28.47 35.99
C HIS A 193 8.28 -29.14 34.68
N HIS A 194 9.06 -28.96 33.62
CA HIS A 194 8.78 -29.48 32.28
C HIS A 194 7.37 -29.13 31.75
N LEU A 195 6.86 -27.95 32.12
CA LEU A 195 5.61 -27.42 31.57
C LEU A 195 5.88 -26.86 30.18
N ALA A 196 5.02 -27.24 29.22
CA ALA A 196 5.10 -26.73 27.87
C ALA A 196 3.72 -26.75 27.20
N PRO A 197 3.48 -25.91 26.18
CA PRO A 197 2.22 -25.91 25.46
C PRO A 197 1.83 -27.29 24.90
N ALA A 198 0.54 -27.61 24.83
CA ALA A 198 0.03 -28.87 24.31
C ALA A 198 0.34 -29.04 22.81
N GLY A 199 0.23 -27.96 22.02
CA GLY A 199 0.52 -27.96 20.59
C GLY A 199 2.02 -28.00 20.30
N GLN A 200 2.45 -28.90 19.41
CA GLN A 200 3.87 -29.13 19.10
C GLN A 200 4.57 -27.89 18.50
N VAL A 201 3.86 -27.13 17.65
CA VAL A 201 4.38 -25.90 17.03
C VAL A 201 4.60 -24.81 18.09
N GLN A 202 3.60 -24.58 18.94
CA GLN A 202 3.71 -23.64 20.06
C GLN A 202 4.81 -24.06 21.03
N ARG A 203 4.96 -25.37 21.26
CA ARG A 203 6.00 -25.94 22.11
C ARG A 203 7.41 -25.69 21.58
N ALA A 204 7.63 -25.84 20.28
CA ALA A 204 8.92 -25.53 19.66
C ALA A 204 9.29 -24.04 19.83
N VAL A 205 8.35 -23.13 19.54
CA VAL A 205 8.53 -21.68 19.75
C VAL A 205 8.80 -21.37 21.22
N PHE A 206 8.02 -21.97 22.12
CA PHE A 206 8.15 -21.78 23.56
C PHE A 206 9.52 -22.19 24.09
N PHE A 207 10.03 -23.36 23.71
CA PHE A 207 11.35 -23.82 24.15
C PHE A 207 12.48 -22.92 23.68
N VAL A 208 12.41 -22.39 22.45
CA VAL A 208 13.40 -21.41 21.98
C VAL A 208 13.30 -20.11 22.77
N ARG A 209 12.09 -19.56 22.93
CA ARG A 209 11.86 -18.28 23.65
C ARG A 209 12.24 -18.33 25.12
N THR A 210 12.21 -19.50 25.73
CA THR A 210 12.58 -19.73 27.14
C THR A 210 13.98 -20.33 27.31
N ALA A 211 14.81 -20.31 26.26
CA ALA A 211 16.19 -20.82 26.27
C ALA A 211 16.35 -22.32 26.63
N GLN A 212 15.31 -23.12 26.43
CA GLN A 212 15.28 -24.58 26.68
C GLN A 212 15.75 -25.36 25.43
N LEU A 213 17.02 -25.19 25.05
CA LEU A 213 17.57 -25.67 23.78
C LEU A 213 17.59 -27.19 23.63
N GLU A 214 17.81 -27.93 24.71
CA GLU A 214 17.87 -29.40 24.67
C GLU A 214 16.49 -29.99 24.38
N GLN A 215 15.45 -29.46 25.05
CA GLN A 215 14.06 -29.82 24.83
C GLN A 215 13.62 -29.46 23.41
N TYR A 216 14.02 -28.28 22.91
CA TYR A 216 13.80 -27.88 21.53
C TYR A 216 14.43 -28.87 20.53
N ARG A 217 15.72 -29.19 20.67
CA ARG A 217 16.43 -30.11 19.75
C ARG A 217 15.85 -31.52 19.75
N ALA A 218 15.36 -31.99 20.90
CA ALA A 218 14.68 -33.28 21.00
C ALA A 218 13.30 -33.27 20.30
N LEU A 219 12.57 -32.16 20.40
CA LEU A 219 11.24 -32.01 19.80
C LEU A 219 11.29 -31.79 18.28
N ASP A 220 12.24 -30.97 17.83
CA ASP A 220 12.30 -30.43 16.47
C ASP A 220 13.74 -30.54 15.90
N PRO A 221 14.26 -31.77 15.72
CA PRO A 221 15.65 -31.98 15.28
C PRO A 221 15.91 -31.41 13.89
N ASP A 222 14.88 -31.30 13.05
CA ASP A 222 14.93 -30.77 11.67
C ASP A 222 14.47 -29.30 11.53
N GLY A 223 13.95 -28.70 12.60
CA GLY A 223 13.60 -27.27 12.64
C GLY A 223 12.26 -26.95 11.97
N SER A 224 11.54 -27.97 11.52
CA SER A 224 10.30 -27.84 10.77
C SER A 224 9.17 -27.23 11.61
N LEU A 225 9.08 -27.60 12.89
CA LEU A 225 8.06 -27.08 13.80
C LEU A 225 8.31 -25.61 14.14
N LEU A 226 9.57 -25.24 14.39
CA LEU A 226 9.95 -23.85 14.63
C LEU A 226 9.75 -23.00 13.37
N ALA A 227 10.06 -23.51 12.18
CA ALA A 227 9.80 -22.82 10.92
C ALA A 227 8.31 -22.60 10.66
N LEU A 228 7.46 -23.55 11.04
CA LEU A 228 6.01 -23.39 10.97
C LEU A 228 5.52 -22.36 12.00
N GLY A 229 6.02 -22.42 13.24
CA GLY A 229 5.68 -21.48 14.30
C GLY A 229 6.10 -20.05 13.97
N TYR A 230 7.31 -19.87 13.46
CA TYR A 230 7.85 -18.60 12.98
C TYR A 230 6.94 -17.94 11.94
N ARG A 231 6.46 -18.72 10.95
CA ARG A 231 5.54 -18.21 9.92
C ARG A 231 4.16 -17.86 10.47
N GLY A 232 3.70 -18.57 11.49
CA GLY A 232 2.37 -18.38 12.09
C GLY A 232 2.25 -17.22 13.07
N VAL A 233 3.36 -16.66 13.56
CA VAL A 233 3.36 -15.55 14.53
C VAL A 233 3.45 -14.18 13.85
N SER A 234 3.13 -13.13 14.60
CA SER A 234 3.21 -11.73 14.15
C SER A 234 4.65 -11.27 13.89
N ASP A 235 4.84 -10.17 13.15
CA ASP A 235 6.17 -9.64 12.83
C ASP A 235 6.97 -9.21 14.08
N GLU A 236 6.28 -8.71 15.13
CA GLU A 236 6.87 -8.40 16.43
C GLU A 236 7.40 -9.68 17.11
N GLU A 237 6.61 -10.75 17.11
CA GLU A 237 7.00 -12.04 17.67
C GLU A 237 8.10 -12.73 16.88
N ARG A 238 8.09 -12.62 15.54
CA ARG A 238 9.18 -13.08 14.66
C ARG A 238 10.50 -12.39 14.99
N THR A 239 10.46 -11.08 15.20
CA THR A 239 11.64 -10.30 15.58
C THR A 239 12.18 -10.75 16.93
N ALA A 240 11.32 -10.86 17.95
CA ALA A 240 11.72 -11.37 19.27
C ALA A 240 12.26 -12.82 19.20
N LEU A 241 11.69 -13.67 18.33
CA LEU A 241 12.20 -15.03 18.12
C LEU A 241 13.57 -15.03 17.44
N ARG A 242 13.81 -14.16 16.44
CA ARG A 242 15.13 -13.98 15.81
C ARG A 242 16.18 -13.51 16.80
N ASP A 243 15.86 -12.51 17.61
CA ASP A 243 16.79 -11.99 18.63
C ASP A 243 17.17 -13.10 19.63
N THR A 244 16.17 -13.89 20.05
CA THR A 244 16.39 -15.02 20.95
C THR A 244 17.27 -16.10 20.30
N MET A 245 16.97 -16.51 19.06
CA MET A 245 17.77 -17.51 18.35
C MET A 245 19.22 -17.04 18.13
N SER A 246 19.40 -15.74 17.84
CA SER A 246 20.71 -15.11 17.66
C SER A 246 21.51 -15.13 18.97
N GLY A 247 20.90 -14.70 20.08
CA GLY A 247 21.55 -14.68 21.40
C GLY A 247 21.91 -16.06 21.94
N LEU A 248 21.13 -17.09 21.58
CA LEU A 248 21.38 -18.47 21.97
C LEU A 248 22.43 -19.17 21.10
N GLY A 249 22.96 -18.50 20.07
CA GLY A 249 23.91 -19.10 19.14
C GLY A 249 23.33 -20.35 18.44
N ILE A 250 22.00 -20.41 18.29
CA ILE A 250 21.35 -21.51 17.56
C ILE A 250 21.68 -21.30 16.07
N LEU A 251 22.79 -21.92 15.67
CA LEU A 251 23.24 -22.06 14.30
C LEU A 251 22.28 -22.98 13.53
N ASP A 252 21.06 -22.50 13.28
CA ASP A 252 20.41 -22.65 11.98
C ASP A 252 19.15 -21.76 11.83
N VAL A 253 19.20 -20.48 12.24
CA VAL A 253 18.17 -19.49 11.84
C VAL A 253 17.96 -19.52 10.31
N LEU A 254 19.02 -19.81 9.56
CA LEU A 254 18.99 -20.08 8.13
C LEU A 254 18.06 -21.26 7.75
N ARG A 255 18.07 -22.37 8.49
CA ARG A 255 17.17 -23.51 8.28
C ARG A 255 15.72 -23.17 8.60
N VAL A 256 15.49 -22.41 9.66
CA VAL A 256 14.15 -21.96 10.06
C VAL A 256 13.56 -21.02 9.01
N LEU A 257 14.33 -20.04 8.54
CA LEU A 257 13.89 -19.06 7.54
C LEU A 257 13.80 -19.63 6.13
N ALA A 258 14.76 -20.48 5.71
CA ALA A 258 14.77 -21.03 4.36
C ALA A 258 13.79 -22.21 4.18
N GLY A 259 13.47 -22.94 5.25
CA GLY A 259 12.72 -24.19 5.20
C GLY A 259 13.49 -25.30 4.47
N GLN A 260 13.16 -26.57 4.75
CA GLN A 260 13.88 -27.71 4.17
C GLN A 260 13.35 -28.16 2.79
N GLY A 261 12.14 -27.78 2.38
CA GLY A 261 11.46 -28.38 1.22
C GLY A 261 11.40 -27.56 -0.08
N SER A 262 11.59 -26.25 -0.03
CA SER A 262 11.48 -25.39 -1.23
C SER A 262 12.13 -24.03 -0.98
N GLN A 263 13.47 -24.01 -0.98
CA GLN A 263 14.26 -22.80 -0.70
C GLN A 263 13.80 -21.58 -1.52
N GLN A 264 13.32 -21.79 -2.75
CA GLN A 264 12.89 -20.71 -3.65
C GLN A 264 11.58 -20.04 -3.24
N GLY A 265 10.54 -20.82 -2.90
CA GLY A 265 9.21 -20.26 -2.61
C GLY A 265 9.13 -19.53 -1.27
N ASN A 266 9.92 -19.98 -0.28
CA ASN A 266 9.94 -19.33 1.03
C ASN A 266 10.69 -17.99 0.99
N PHE A 267 11.84 -17.92 0.31
CA PHE A 267 12.68 -16.72 0.32
C PHE A 267 11.97 -15.49 -0.26
N THR A 268 11.21 -15.64 -1.34
CA THR A 268 10.50 -14.51 -1.96
C THR A 268 9.36 -13.96 -1.11
N SER A 269 8.90 -14.71 -0.10
CA SER A 269 7.83 -14.29 0.83
C SER A 269 8.34 -13.67 2.12
N LEU A 270 9.65 -13.75 2.40
CA LEU A 270 10.26 -13.12 3.56
C LEU A 270 10.12 -11.60 3.48
N ALA A 271 9.91 -10.92 4.61
CA ALA A 271 9.94 -9.47 4.65
C ALA A 271 11.36 -8.94 4.34
N GLU A 272 11.48 -7.69 3.89
CA GLU A 272 12.77 -7.07 3.53
C GLU A 272 13.82 -7.18 4.65
N HIS A 273 13.43 -6.90 5.89
CA HIS A 273 14.33 -6.97 7.05
C HIS A 273 14.74 -8.41 7.41
N GLU A 274 13.93 -9.42 7.07
CA GLU A 274 14.27 -10.83 7.27
C GLU A 274 15.25 -11.30 6.20
N ARG A 275 15.06 -10.87 4.94
CA ARG A 275 16.02 -11.11 3.86
C ARG A 275 17.36 -10.44 4.15
N ALA A 276 17.36 -9.20 4.62
CA ALA A 276 18.57 -8.47 4.99
C ALA A 276 19.35 -9.20 6.10
N TYR A 277 18.66 -9.64 7.16
CA TYR A 277 19.26 -10.44 8.22
C TYR A 277 19.83 -11.77 7.70
N LEU A 278 19.11 -12.46 6.82
CA LEU A 278 19.56 -13.71 6.21
C LEU A 278 20.83 -13.52 5.36
N VAL A 279 20.90 -12.44 4.59
CA VAL A 279 22.07 -12.05 3.80
C VAL A 279 23.27 -11.79 4.70
N GLU A 280 23.11 -10.98 5.75
CA GLU A 280 24.16 -10.65 6.71
C GLU A 280 24.71 -11.92 7.38
N GLN A 281 23.83 -12.81 7.86
CA GLN A 281 24.24 -14.07 8.49
C GLN A 281 25.01 -15.01 7.57
N LEU A 282 24.62 -15.11 6.29
CA LEU A 282 25.36 -15.91 5.31
C LEU A 282 26.71 -15.28 4.97
N ALA A 283 26.75 -13.95 4.89
CA ALA A 283 27.98 -13.21 4.60
C ALA A 283 29.00 -13.32 5.75
N ASP A 284 28.55 -13.17 7.00
CA ASP A 284 29.39 -13.34 8.19
C ASP A 284 30.03 -14.73 8.26
N ARG A 285 29.29 -15.75 7.85
CA ARG A 285 29.75 -17.15 7.80
C ARG A 285 30.55 -17.48 6.55
N ARG A 286 30.60 -16.56 5.57
CA ARG A 286 31.19 -16.77 4.25
C ARG A 286 30.58 -17.96 3.49
N ASP A 287 29.30 -18.23 3.70
CA ASP A 287 28.54 -19.25 2.96
C ASP A 287 28.11 -18.68 1.60
N TRP A 288 29.10 -18.40 0.77
CA TRP A 288 28.95 -17.66 -0.48
C TRP A 288 28.13 -18.42 -1.52
N ASP A 289 28.30 -19.73 -1.64
CA ASP A 289 27.53 -20.53 -2.60
C ASP A 289 26.03 -20.42 -2.29
N ARG A 290 25.65 -20.52 -1.02
CA ARG A 290 24.26 -20.38 -0.59
C ARG A 290 23.75 -18.95 -0.77
N LEU A 291 24.53 -17.94 -0.40
CA LEU A 291 24.15 -16.54 -0.61
C LEU A 291 23.93 -16.23 -2.10
N TRP A 292 24.80 -16.77 -2.97
CA TRP A 292 24.67 -16.62 -4.42
C TRP A 292 23.39 -17.27 -4.93
N SER A 293 23.05 -18.48 -4.46
CA SER A 293 21.81 -19.15 -4.86
C SER A 293 20.53 -18.36 -4.51
N LEU A 294 20.58 -17.49 -3.50
CA LEU A 294 19.47 -16.63 -3.09
C LEU A 294 19.44 -15.30 -3.85
N THR A 295 20.56 -14.87 -4.42
CA THR A 295 20.69 -13.55 -5.08
C THR A 295 19.69 -13.38 -6.25
N PRO A 296 19.47 -14.37 -7.14
CA PRO A 296 18.44 -14.30 -8.18
C PRO A 296 16.99 -14.28 -7.65
N LEU A 297 16.78 -14.53 -6.36
CA LEU A 297 15.48 -14.53 -5.71
C LEU A 297 15.18 -13.22 -4.98
N MET A 298 16.10 -12.26 -4.99
CA MET A 298 15.95 -10.95 -4.33
C MET A 298 15.39 -9.90 -5.30
N PRO A 299 14.80 -8.80 -4.80
CA PRO A 299 14.60 -7.60 -5.59
C PRO A 299 15.93 -7.13 -6.20
N LEU A 300 15.89 -6.56 -7.42
CA LEU A 300 17.10 -6.16 -8.14
C LEU A 300 18.06 -5.29 -7.32
N PRO A 301 17.59 -4.25 -6.58
CA PRO A 301 18.50 -3.49 -5.74
C PRO A 301 19.18 -4.40 -4.71
N GLU A 302 18.42 -5.21 -3.97
CA GLU A 302 18.96 -6.08 -2.92
C GLU A 302 20.00 -7.06 -3.48
N ALA A 303 19.79 -7.57 -4.70
CA ALA A 303 20.76 -8.42 -5.40
C ALA A 303 22.07 -7.68 -5.69
N VAL A 304 22.00 -6.41 -6.14
CA VAL A 304 23.18 -5.56 -6.36
C VAL A 304 23.92 -5.32 -5.04
N ARG A 305 23.21 -4.92 -3.98
CA ARG A 305 23.82 -4.73 -2.65
C ARG A 305 24.52 -6.00 -2.18
N THR A 306 23.85 -7.15 -2.29
CA THR A 306 24.39 -8.44 -1.89
C THR A 306 25.63 -8.83 -2.70
N ALA A 307 25.68 -8.54 -4.00
CA ALA A 307 26.85 -8.80 -4.85
C ALA A 307 28.12 -8.06 -4.39
N HIS A 308 27.98 -6.91 -3.72
CA HIS A 308 29.09 -6.16 -3.13
C HIS A 308 29.66 -6.81 -1.86
N GLU A 309 28.87 -7.62 -1.13
CA GLU A 309 29.28 -8.26 0.13
C GLU A 309 30.22 -9.48 -0.06
N PHE A 310 30.27 -10.08 -1.25
CA PHE A 310 31.04 -11.31 -1.52
C PHE A 310 32.58 -11.17 -1.45
N GLY A 311 33.11 -9.95 -1.29
CA GLY A 311 34.56 -9.72 -1.27
C GLY A 311 35.26 -10.25 -2.53
N ASP A 312 36.21 -11.17 -2.38
CA ASP A 312 36.98 -11.77 -3.49
C ASP A 312 36.37 -13.07 -4.04
N TRP A 313 35.30 -13.59 -3.43
CA TRP A 313 34.65 -14.80 -3.92
C TRP A 313 33.97 -14.56 -5.28
N ARG A 314 33.96 -15.60 -6.13
CA ARG A 314 33.31 -15.61 -7.45
C ARG A 314 32.64 -16.97 -7.70
N PRO A 315 31.49 -17.03 -8.39
CA PRO A 315 30.89 -18.31 -8.78
C PRO A 315 31.75 -18.99 -9.86
N SER A 316 31.73 -20.33 -9.89
CA SER A 316 32.57 -21.12 -10.80
C SER A 316 32.05 -21.16 -12.25
N GLY A 317 30.74 -21.01 -12.47
CA GLY A 317 30.13 -21.01 -13.80
C GLY A 317 30.45 -19.73 -14.58
N GLU A 318 30.73 -19.85 -15.88
CA GLU A 318 31.02 -18.67 -16.72
C GLU A 318 29.81 -17.74 -16.82
N ASP A 319 28.61 -18.31 -17.00
CA ASP A 319 27.36 -17.57 -17.05
C ASP A 319 27.05 -16.90 -15.70
N ASP A 320 27.18 -17.64 -14.58
CA ASP A 320 27.04 -17.10 -13.23
C ASP A 320 28.01 -15.95 -12.97
N ARG A 321 29.29 -16.13 -13.36
CA ARG A 321 30.34 -15.12 -13.20
C ARG A 321 30.01 -13.85 -13.98
N ARG A 322 29.44 -13.96 -15.19
CA ARG A 322 29.01 -12.79 -15.96
C ARG A 322 27.90 -12.02 -15.24
N VAL A 323 26.90 -12.70 -14.69
CA VAL A 323 25.81 -12.04 -13.93
C VAL A 323 26.36 -11.44 -12.64
N PHE A 324 27.23 -12.16 -11.93
CA PHE A 324 27.88 -11.69 -10.72
C PHE A 324 28.66 -10.40 -10.97
N GLU A 325 29.51 -10.36 -12.00
CA GLU A 325 30.29 -9.17 -12.34
C GLU A 325 29.40 -8.02 -12.82
N ALA A 326 28.28 -8.30 -13.51
CA ALA A 326 27.30 -7.28 -13.87
C ALA A 326 26.62 -6.67 -12.62
N LEU A 327 26.19 -7.50 -11.66
CA LEU A 327 25.61 -7.04 -10.40
C LEU A 327 26.61 -6.24 -9.57
N ARG A 328 27.85 -6.74 -9.44
CA ARG A 328 28.93 -6.07 -8.70
C ARG A 328 29.38 -4.77 -9.36
N GLY A 329 29.34 -4.69 -10.69
CA GLY A 329 29.70 -3.48 -11.43
C GLY A 329 28.63 -2.39 -11.39
N ALA A 330 27.41 -2.70 -10.95
CA ALA A 330 26.31 -1.75 -10.93
C ALA A 330 26.35 -0.82 -9.71
N ASP A 331 25.96 0.44 -9.90
CA ASP A 331 25.74 1.39 -8.81
C ASP A 331 24.40 1.10 -8.11
N TRP A 332 24.49 0.53 -6.91
CA TRP A 332 23.35 0.24 -6.04
C TRP A 332 22.42 1.45 -5.83
N ASN A 333 22.96 2.65 -5.63
CA ASN A 333 22.12 3.83 -5.35
C ASN A 333 21.32 4.24 -6.59
N ALA A 334 21.93 4.07 -7.76
CA ALA A 334 21.31 4.42 -9.02
C ALA A 334 20.21 3.41 -9.41
N VAL A 335 20.47 2.11 -9.17
CA VAL A 335 19.47 1.03 -9.33
C VAL A 335 18.30 1.21 -8.35
N THR A 336 18.58 1.51 -7.09
CA THR A 336 17.54 1.75 -6.07
C THR A 336 16.65 2.93 -6.45
N LYS A 337 17.24 4.08 -6.79
CA LYS A 337 16.48 5.26 -7.27
C LYS A 337 15.60 4.93 -8.47
N PHE A 338 16.11 4.12 -9.41
CA PHE A 338 15.34 3.70 -10.57
C PHE A 338 14.14 2.82 -10.16
N VAL A 339 14.37 1.78 -9.36
CA VAL A 339 13.30 0.88 -8.91
C VAL A 339 12.27 1.62 -8.06
N ASP A 340 12.68 2.46 -7.11
CA ASP A 340 11.77 3.26 -6.28
C ASP A 340 10.92 4.22 -7.12
N SER A 341 11.54 4.92 -8.09
CA SER A 341 10.84 5.84 -8.99
C SER A 341 9.76 5.16 -9.82
N LEU A 342 10.02 3.91 -10.23
CA LEU A 342 9.05 3.09 -10.96
C LEU A 342 8.01 2.49 -10.04
N ALA A 343 8.39 1.88 -8.92
CA ALA A 343 7.48 1.20 -7.98
C ALA A 343 6.44 2.14 -7.35
N GLY A 344 6.65 3.45 -7.43
CA GLY A 344 5.77 4.44 -6.82
C GLY A 344 6.03 4.61 -5.31
N ALA A 345 7.16 4.09 -4.82
CA ALA A 345 7.60 4.20 -3.44
C ALA A 345 8.49 5.44 -3.28
N GLY A 346 7.89 6.64 -3.25
CA GLY A 346 8.63 7.87 -2.98
C GLY A 346 7.86 9.16 -3.25
N SER A 347 8.44 10.29 -2.82
CA SER A 347 7.94 11.63 -3.19
C SER A 347 8.21 11.99 -4.66
N LEU A 348 9.04 11.19 -5.35
CA LEU A 348 9.48 11.37 -6.73
C LEU A 348 9.07 10.16 -7.60
N ASN A 349 7.77 9.82 -7.60
CA ASN A 349 7.17 8.75 -8.41
C ASN A 349 7.21 9.06 -9.92
N SER A 350 8.40 9.19 -10.48
CA SER A 350 8.59 9.66 -11.83
C SER A 350 8.82 8.53 -12.81
N LEU A 351 8.24 8.68 -14.00
CA LEU A 351 8.60 7.82 -15.12
C LEU A 351 10.00 8.15 -15.63
N PRO A 352 10.71 7.15 -16.21
CA PRO A 352 11.92 7.39 -16.98
C PRO A 352 11.64 8.47 -18.01
N ARG A 353 12.43 9.54 -17.95
CA ARG A 353 12.32 10.65 -18.89
C ARG A 353 13.69 11.01 -19.45
N THR A 354 13.64 11.58 -20.64
CA THR A 354 14.75 12.25 -21.28
C THR A 354 14.34 13.67 -21.57
N ARG A 355 15.21 14.61 -21.19
CA ARG A 355 14.98 16.02 -21.39
C ARG A 355 15.70 16.46 -22.66
N ILE A 356 14.97 17.17 -23.51
CA ILE A 356 15.46 17.73 -24.74
C ILE A 356 15.42 19.26 -24.63
N TRP A 357 16.48 19.89 -25.09
CA TRP A 357 16.53 21.33 -25.34
C TRP A 357 16.42 21.53 -26.85
N PRO A 358 15.30 22.08 -27.34
CA PRO A 358 15.11 22.26 -28.78
C PRO A 358 16.09 23.27 -29.42
N THR A 359 16.75 24.08 -28.60
CA THR A 359 17.86 24.97 -28.97
C THR A 359 18.98 24.86 -27.94
N ASP A 360 20.14 25.44 -28.24
CA ASP A 360 21.26 25.53 -27.30
C ASP A 360 20.77 26.10 -25.95
N PRO A 361 21.04 25.43 -24.82
CA PRO A 361 20.64 25.90 -23.49
C PRO A 361 21.25 27.25 -23.09
N ASP A 362 22.37 27.65 -23.69
CA ASP A 362 22.99 28.97 -23.48
C ASP A 362 22.30 30.06 -24.31
N GLU A 363 21.58 29.67 -25.36
CA GLU A 363 20.73 30.55 -26.16
C GLU A 363 19.32 30.68 -25.56
N GLN A 364 18.64 31.76 -25.93
CA GLN A 364 17.38 32.18 -25.31
C GLN A 364 16.33 31.05 -25.26
N SER A 365 15.90 30.67 -24.06
CA SER A 365 14.95 29.57 -23.84
C SER A 365 13.65 29.72 -24.66
N ILE A 366 13.39 28.80 -25.59
CA ILE A 366 12.14 28.77 -26.37
C ILE A 366 10.98 28.28 -25.51
N ALA A 367 9.97 29.11 -25.26
CA ALA A 367 8.74 28.62 -24.64
C ALA A 367 7.95 27.73 -25.62
N VAL A 368 8.06 26.40 -25.48
CA VAL A 368 7.32 25.44 -26.32
C VAL A 368 5.82 25.53 -26.05
N HIS A 369 5.03 25.62 -27.12
CA HIS A 369 3.58 25.81 -27.12
C HIS A 369 2.81 24.71 -27.83
N ALA A 370 3.43 24.01 -28.77
CA ALA A 370 2.85 22.89 -29.49
C ALA A 370 3.88 21.79 -29.71
N LEU A 371 3.41 20.54 -29.72
CA LEU A 371 4.20 19.32 -29.88
C LEU A 371 3.39 18.32 -30.71
N ASP A 372 4.05 17.61 -31.62
CA ASP A 372 3.45 16.45 -32.29
C ASP A 372 4.51 15.42 -32.69
N PHE A 373 4.24 14.14 -32.45
CA PHE A 373 5.16 13.06 -32.83
C PHE A 373 4.98 12.69 -34.30
N ALA A 374 6.09 12.35 -34.95
CA ALA A 374 6.05 11.71 -36.26
C ALA A 374 5.22 10.41 -36.22
N PRO A 375 4.68 9.97 -37.37
CA PRO A 375 3.89 8.74 -37.49
C PRO A 375 4.51 7.49 -36.87
N ASP A 376 5.83 7.35 -37.01
CA ASP A 376 6.63 6.23 -36.52
C ASP A 376 7.11 6.41 -35.07
N GLY A 377 6.91 7.61 -34.50
CA GLY A 377 7.36 8.00 -33.17
C GLY A 377 8.85 8.27 -33.06
N THR A 378 9.61 8.35 -34.17
CA THR A 378 11.07 8.54 -34.13
C THR A 378 11.49 10.00 -34.05
N GLN A 379 10.63 10.91 -34.52
CA GLN A 379 10.87 12.35 -34.48
C GLN A 379 9.76 13.09 -33.70
N LEU A 380 10.09 14.28 -33.21
CA LEU A 380 9.18 15.17 -32.52
C LEU A 380 9.22 16.56 -33.13
N ALA A 381 8.09 17.01 -33.66
CA ALA A 381 7.89 18.39 -34.10
C ALA A 381 7.51 19.24 -32.88
N PHE A 382 8.05 20.46 -32.83
CA PHE A 382 7.71 21.43 -31.81
C PHE A 382 7.53 22.82 -32.43
N ALA A 383 6.73 23.64 -31.76
CA ALA A 383 6.69 25.07 -32.04
C ALA A 383 6.66 25.86 -30.73
N GLY A 384 7.29 27.03 -30.75
CA GLY A 384 7.45 27.83 -29.54
C GLY A 384 7.73 29.30 -29.80
N ARG A 385 8.04 30.00 -28.71
CA ARG A 385 8.37 31.42 -28.70
C ARG A 385 9.70 31.65 -27.99
N GLY A 386 10.71 32.07 -28.72
CA GLY A 386 11.98 32.60 -28.22
C GLY A 386 12.08 34.11 -28.51
N PRO A 387 13.24 34.62 -28.97
CA PRO A 387 13.34 35.98 -29.53
C PRO A 387 12.44 36.17 -30.75
N GLY A 388 12.35 35.12 -31.59
CA GLY A 388 11.37 34.96 -32.67
C GLY A 388 10.29 33.91 -32.33
N HIS A 389 9.44 33.62 -33.31
CA HIS A 389 8.63 32.41 -33.28
C HIS A 389 9.39 31.33 -34.04
N CYS A 390 9.39 30.12 -33.53
CA CYS A 390 10.16 29.05 -34.14
C CYS A 390 9.33 27.78 -34.25
N ALA A 391 9.68 26.96 -35.23
CA ALA A 391 9.24 25.58 -35.35
C ALA A 391 10.46 24.71 -35.65
N GLY A 392 10.45 23.47 -35.19
CA GLY A 392 11.57 22.57 -35.39
C GLY A 392 11.18 21.11 -35.30
N ILE A 393 12.09 20.23 -35.73
CA ILE A 393 11.96 18.77 -35.64
C ILE A 393 13.22 18.24 -34.95
N VAL A 394 13.02 17.42 -33.92
CA VAL A 394 14.10 16.72 -33.21
C VAL A 394 14.00 15.23 -33.52
N ASP A 395 15.13 14.61 -33.86
CA ASP A 395 15.26 13.16 -33.93
C ASP A 395 15.44 12.59 -32.51
N LEU A 396 14.56 11.69 -32.10
CA LEU A 396 14.53 11.15 -30.74
C LEU A 396 15.56 10.03 -30.53
N GLY A 397 16.07 9.44 -31.61
CA GLY A 397 17.13 8.42 -31.54
C GLY A 397 18.49 9.00 -31.16
N SER A 398 18.86 10.09 -31.81
CA SER A 398 20.11 10.82 -31.58
C SER A 398 19.95 11.98 -30.60
N LEU A 399 18.70 12.38 -30.29
CA LEU A 399 18.36 13.59 -29.54
C LEU A 399 18.93 14.87 -30.19
N THR A 400 19.05 14.87 -31.53
CA THR A 400 19.59 16.01 -32.29
C THR A 400 18.50 16.77 -33.02
N LEU A 401 18.70 18.09 -33.14
CA LEU A 401 17.83 18.95 -33.93
C LEU A 401 18.07 18.67 -35.42
N VAL A 402 17.04 18.17 -36.11
CA VAL A 402 17.09 17.85 -37.54
C VAL A 402 16.81 19.09 -38.38
N TRP A 403 15.84 19.89 -37.95
CA TRP A 403 15.38 21.06 -38.68
C TRP A 403 14.89 22.14 -37.70
N LEU A 404 15.18 23.40 -38.01
CA LEU A 404 14.71 24.57 -37.26
C LEU A 404 14.48 25.73 -38.23
N ASP A 405 13.31 26.36 -38.09
CA ASP A 405 12.98 27.66 -38.68
C ASP A 405 12.73 28.62 -37.51
N ASP A 406 13.64 29.56 -37.31
CA ASP A 406 13.63 30.58 -36.25
C ASP A 406 12.94 31.89 -36.66
N ASP A 407 12.57 32.00 -37.94
CA ASP A 407 11.92 33.16 -38.56
C ASP A 407 10.43 32.89 -38.86
N PHE A 408 9.81 32.05 -38.03
CA PHE A 408 8.39 31.74 -38.20
C PHE A 408 7.58 33.04 -38.04
N PRO A 409 6.71 33.39 -39.00
CA PRO A 409 6.10 34.73 -39.02
C PRO A 409 5.14 34.97 -37.85
N HIS A 410 4.57 33.91 -37.29
CA HIS A 410 3.56 33.94 -36.24
C HIS A 410 3.74 32.78 -35.27
N PRO A 411 3.33 32.91 -33.99
CA PRO A 411 3.42 31.79 -33.06
C PRO A 411 2.44 30.70 -33.47
N ALA A 412 2.98 29.56 -33.92
CA ALA A 412 2.15 28.39 -34.18
C ALA A 412 1.54 27.92 -32.85
N GLN A 413 0.22 27.79 -32.84
CA GLN A 413 -0.53 27.36 -31.65
C GLN A 413 -0.73 25.84 -31.66
N ARG A 414 -0.63 25.23 -32.84
CA ARG A 414 -0.82 23.81 -33.08
C ARG A 414 0.13 23.37 -34.18
N ILE A 415 0.53 22.12 -34.12
CA ILE A 415 1.46 21.50 -35.06
C ILE A 415 0.99 20.08 -35.30
N ALA A 416 1.16 19.60 -36.53
CA ALA A 416 1.01 18.20 -36.87
C ALA A 416 2.24 17.73 -37.64
N HIS A 417 2.89 16.67 -37.16
CA HIS A 417 4.03 16.06 -37.83
C HIS A 417 3.51 15.08 -38.88
N LEU A 418 3.82 15.32 -40.14
CA LEU A 418 3.31 14.54 -41.27
C LEU A 418 4.21 13.36 -41.64
N GLY A 419 5.47 13.39 -41.18
CA GLY A 419 6.49 12.37 -41.43
C GLY A 419 7.48 12.81 -42.50
N SER A 420 8.66 12.17 -42.55
CA SER A 420 9.74 12.48 -43.50
C SER A 420 10.06 13.97 -43.52
N ASP A 421 10.40 14.51 -42.34
CA ASP A 421 10.76 15.92 -42.08
C ASP A 421 9.70 16.98 -42.46
N ALA A 422 8.47 16.55 -42.74
CA ALA A 422 7.36 17.45 -43.07
C ALA A 422 6.43 17.66 -41.87
N MET A 423 5.94 18.89 -41.73
CA MET A 423 4.96 19.26 -40.73
C MET A 423 4.06 20.40 -41.17
N VAL A 424 2.93 20.53 -40.47
CA VAL A 424 1.98 21.63 -40.64
C VAL A 424 1.86 22.37 -39.33
N ALA A 425 2.15 23.67 -39.36
CA ALA A 425 1.98 24.55 -38.22
C ALA A 425 0.81 25.49 -38.47
N VAL A 426 -0.11 25.55 -37.51
CA VAL A 426 -1.32 26.36 -37.61
C VAL A 426 -1.26 27.48 -36.58
N ASN A 427 -1.47 28.70 -37.06
CA ASN A 427 -1.85 29.84 -36.23
C ASN A 427 -3.30 30.22 -36.52
N ARG A 428 -3.84 31.22 -35.81
CA ARG A 428 -5.26 31.60 -35.94
C ARG A 428 -5.70 32.00 -37.35
N LYS A 429 -4.78 32.46 -38.21
CA LYS A 429 -5.09 33.09 -39.51
C LYS A 429 -4.39 32.44 -40.70
N GLN A 430 -3.33 31.67 -40.48
CA GLN A 430 -2.51 31.08 -41.52
C GLN A 430 -2.11 29.66 -41.15
N ILE A 431 -1.88 28.88 -42.19
CA ILE A 431 -1.34 27.53 -42.10
C ILE A 431 -0.02 27.54 -42.85
N HIS A 432 1.01 27.06 -42.18
CA HIS A 432 2.34 26.93 -42.74
C HIS A 432 2.62 25.45 -42.91
N TYR A 433 3.02 25.08 -44.12
CA TYR A 433 3.57 23.77 -44.42
C TYR A 433 5.08 23.93 -44.47
N ALA A 434 5.80 23.13 -43.69
CA ALA A 434 7.26 23.12 -43.67
C ALA A 434 7.75 21.72 -44.02
N ASP A 435 8.74 21.64 -44.89
CA ASP A 435 9.48 20.43 -45.24
C ASP A 435 10.96 20.77 -45.51
N GLU A 436 11.70 19.80 -46.05
CA GLU A 436 13.11 19.97 -46.45
C GLU A 436 13.36 21.11 -47.46
N ASN A 437 12.33 21.54 -48.21
CA ASN A 437 12.41 22.62 -49.20
C ASN A 437 12.09 24.00 -48.59
N GLY A 438 11.76 24.05 -47.30
CA GLY A 438 11.48 25.28 -46.55
C GLY A 438 10.02 25.44 -46.15
N THR A 439 9.71 26.61 -45.59
CA THR A 439 8.37 26.92 -45.07
C THR A 439 7.56 27.71 -46.10
N ARG A 440 6.36 27.21 -46.43
CA ARG A 440 5.39 27.91 -47.29
C ARG A 440 4.06 28.13 -46.58
N ALA A 441 3.48 29.31 -46.75
CA ALA A 441 2.10 29.57 -46.33
C ALA A 441 1.14 28.92 -47.34
N LEU A 442 0.17 28.15 -46.85
CA LEU A 442 -0.92 27.64 -47.69
C LEU A 442 -1.94 28.76 -47.90
N ASP A 443 -2.31 29.02 -49.16
CA ASP A 443 -3.30 30.04 -49.50
C ASP A 443 -4.72 29.50 -49.21
N ILE A 444 -5.43 30.19 -48.33
CA ILE A 444 -6.75 29.78 -47.85
C ILE A 444 -7.60 31.02 -47.61
N SER A 445 -8.86 30.92 -48.03
CA SER A 445 -9.88 31.93 -47.74
C SER A 445 -9.96 32.24 -46.23
N PRO A 446 -10.35 33.48 -45.85
CA PRO A 446 -10.25 33.95 -44.48
C PRO A 446 -11.04 33.07 -43.51
N GLY A 447 -10.30 32.31 -42.70
CA GLY A 447 -10.83 31.45 -41.65
C GLY A 447 -10.11 31.67 -40.32
N VAL A 448 -10.78 31.30 -39.22
CA VAL A 448 -10.10 31.14 -37.93
C VAL A 448 -9.81 29.66 -37.74
N PHE A 449 -8.53 29.30 -37.68
CA PHE A 449 -8.12 27.92 -37.45
C PHE A 449 -7.98 27.65 -35.95
N HIS A 450 -8.44 26.47 -35.53
CA HIS A 450 -8.50 26.11 -34.11
C HIS A 450 -7.61 24.92 -33.76
N ASP A 451 -7.42 23.99 -34.69
CA ASP A 451 -6.65 22.77 -34.46
C ASP A 451 -5.99 22.27 -35.75
N VAL A 452 -5.05 21.34 -35.62
CA VAL A 452 -4.56 20.52 -36.72
C VAL A 452 -4.26 19.12 -36.22
N GLN A 453 -4.67 18.11 -36.98
CA GLN A 453 -4.44 16.71 -36.64
C GLN A 453 -4.02 15.95 -37.88
N ARG A 454 -3.10 14.99 -37.69
CA ARG A 454 -2.77 14.01 -38.73
C ARG A 454 -3.91 13.01 -38.89
N ILE A 455 -4.14 12.55 -40.11
CA ILE A 455 -5.11 11.50 -40.44
C ILE A 455 -4.42 10.38 -41.25
N ALA A 456 -5.16 9.31 -41.51
CA ALA A 456 -4.71 8.22 -42.36
C ALA A 456 -4.44 8.74 -43.78
N GLY A 457 -3.31 8.32 -44.37
CA GLY A 457 -2.89 8.73 -45.71
C GLY A 457 -1.49 9.34 -45.70
N ASP A 458 -0.87 9.38 -46.88
CA ASP A 458 0.46 9.95 -47.03
C ASP A 458 0.43 11.46 -46.80
N ARG A 459 1.09 11.91 -45.73
CA ARG A 459 1.17 13.32 -45.29
C ARG A 459 -0.19 14.02 -45.23
N ALA A 460 -1.24 13.28 -44.86
CA ALA A 460 -2.60 13.80 -44.79
C ALA A 460 -2.92 14.43 -43.43
N PHE A 461 -3.64 15.54 -43.43
CA PHE A 461 -4.03 16.24 -42.21
C PHE A 461 -5.40 16.90 -42.33
N ILE A 462 -6.02 17.14 -41.17
CA ILE A 462 -7.24 17.91 -41.04
C ILE A 462 -7.00 19.22 -40.30
N VAL A 463 -7.74 20.25 -40.72
CA VAL A 463 -7.75 21.55 -40.05
C VAL A 463 -9.18 21.99 -39.83
N PRO A 464 -9.69 21.89 -38.58
CA PRO A 464 -10.96 22.47 -38.23
C PRO A 464 -10.85 24.01 -38.21
N ALA A 465 -11.72 24.64 -38.99
CA ALA A 465 -11.73 26.06 -39.23
C ALA A 465 -13.14 26.64 -39.13
N LEU A 466 -13.20 27.94 -38.83
CA LEU A 466 -14.40 28.73 -38.96
C LEU A 466 -14.29 29.59 -40.23
N ASP A 467 -14.99 29.19 -41.30
CA ASP A 467 -15.03 29.93 -42.56
C ASP A 467 -15.84 31.24 -42.36
N ARG A 468 -15.19 32.39 -42.62
CA ARG A 468 -15.76 33.73 -42.45
C ARG A 468 -15.79 34.49 -43.77
N ARG A 469 -16.53 33.97 -44.74
CA ARG A 469 -16.82 34.74 -45.95
C ARG A 469 -17.69 35.95 -45.62
N PRO A 470 -17.34 37.16 -46.10
CA PRO A 470 -18.18 38.34 -45.92
C PRO A 470 -19.63 38.08 -46.37
N GLY A 471 -20.61 38.40 -45.51
CA GLY A 471 -22.04 38.23 -45.81
C GLY A 471 -22.62 36.83 -45.59
N MET A 472 -21.82 35.84 -45.20
CA MET A 472 -22.30 34.48 -44.84
C MET A 472 -22.18 34.24 -43.33
N PRO A 473 -23.10 33.46 -42.71
CA PRO A 473 -22.91 33.01 -41.34
C PRO A 473 -21.65 32.16 -41.25
N SER A 474 -20.89 32.32 -40.17
CA SER A 474 -19.66 31.57 -39.96
C SER A 474 -19.94 30.07 -39.96
N LYS A 475 -19.31 29.33 -40.87
CA LYS A 475 -19.52 27.89 -41.05
C LYS A 475 -18.30 27.13 -40.50
N GLY A 476 -18.53 26.13 -39.65
CA GLY A 476 -17.48 25.18 -39.30
C GLY A 476 -17.16 24.31 -40.51
N THR A 477 -15.89 24.30 -40.91
CA THR A 477 -15.37 23.53 -42.04
C THR A 477 -14.17 22.73 -41.57
N VAL A 478 -14.05 21.48 -42.02
CA VAL A 478 -12.83 20.70 -41.87
C VAL A 478 -12.15 20.64 -43.24
N PHE A 479 -10.96 21.23 -43.33
CA PHE A 479 -10.12 21.11 -44.51
C PHE A 479 -9.28 19.85 -44.42
N VAL A 480 -9.15 19.12 -45.53
CA VAL A 480 -8.21 18.01 -45.69
C VAL A 480 -7.09 18.48 -46.61
N GLY A 481 -5.86 18.38 -46.14
CA GLY A 481 -4.65 18.67 -46.91
C GLY A 481 -3.83 17.41 -47.17
N ALA A 482 -3.03 17.47 -48.23
CA ALA A 482 -1.96 16.53 -48.55
C ALA A 482 -0.68 17.33 -48.80
N SER A 483 0.49 16.67 -48.82
CA SER A 483 1.81 17.31 -48.98
C SER A 483 1.87 18.34 -50.11
N ASP A 484 1.29 18.00 -51.25
CA ASP A 484 1.45 18.74 -52.51
C ASP A 484 0.12 19.23 -53.10
N GLY A 485 -0.98 19.04 -52.37
CA GLY A 485 -2.33 19.36 -52.81
C GLY A 485 -2.87 20.66 -52.21
N PRO A 486 -3.81 21.34 -52.88
CA PRO A 486 -4.57 22.41 -52.25
C PRO A 486 -5.40 21.85 -51.09
N LEU A 487 -5.65 22.69 -50.07
CA LEU A 487 -6.60 22.33 -49.02
C LEU A 487 -8.00 22.17 -49.63
N THR A 488 -8.61 21.02 -49.38
CA THR A 488 -9.96 20.70 -49.86
C THR A 488 -10.96 20.73 -48.72
N ASP A 489 -12.11 21.37 -48.90
CA ASP A 489 -13.22 21.27 -47.94
C ASP A 489 -13.73 19.82 -47.96
N SER A 490 -13.61 19.11 -46.84
CA SER A 490 -14.06 17.72 -46.71
C SER A 490 -15.57 17.55 -46.82
N GLY A 491 -16.34 18.64 -46.75
CA GLY A 491 -17.79 18.61 -46.59
C GLY A 491 -18.26 18.20 -45.20
N ILE A 492 -17.32 17.95 -44.26
CA ILE A 492 -17.60 17.56 -42.89
C ILE A 492 -17.55 18.81 -41.99
N PRO A 493 -18.57 19.04 -41.14
CA PRO A 493 -19.84 18.31 -41.06
C PRO A 493 -20.87 18.75 -42.12
N PRO A 494 -21.74 17.84 -42.61
CA PRO A 494 -22.75 18.19 -43.60
C PRO A 494 -23.80 19.14 -42.99
N LYS A 495 -23.92 20.34 -43.57
CA LYS A 495 -24.99 21.33 -43.29
C LYS A 495 -25.19 21.65 -41.79
N MET A 496 -24.12 21.71 -40.99
CA MET A 496 -24.19 22.19 -39.60
C MET A 496 -23.73 23.65 -39.48
N TRP A 497 -24.62 24.56 -39.85
CA TRP A 497 -24.42 26.02 -39.88
C TRP A 497 -24.18 26.65 -38.49
N LEU A 498 -24.31 25.88 -37.42
CA LEU A 498 -24.07 26.32 -36.04
C LEU A 498 -22.91 25.60 -35.34
N PHE A 499 -22.29 24.61 -36.00
CA PHE A 499 -21.17 23.89 -35.40
C PHE A 499 -19.88 24.69 -35.59
N ARG A 500 -19.22 25.04 -34.48
CA ARG A 500 -17.96 25.78 -34.46
C ARG A 500 -16.88 24.88 -33.85
N PRO A 501 -16.09 24.16 -34.67
CA PRO A 501 -15.09 23.24 -34.14
C PRO A 501 -13.99 24.03 -33.41
N ARG A 502 -13.71 23.62 -32.18
CA ARG A 502 -12.69 24.21 -31.31
C ARG A 502 -11.50 23.27 -31.10
N ASN A 503 -11.74 21.97 -31.12
CA ASN A 503 -10.73 20.95 -30.91
C ASN A 503 -11.07 19.71 -31.73
N SER A 504 -10.07 18.89 -32.02
CA SER A 504 -10.25 17.59 -32.65
C SER A 504 -9.41 16.51 -31.99
N ALA A 505 -9.91 15.28 -32.06
CA ALA A 505 -9.18 14.09 -31.68
C ALA A 505 -9.26 13.09 -32.83
N VAL A 506 -8.19 12.33 -33.02
CA VAL A 506 -8.11 11.29 -34.04
C VAL A 506 -7.70 10.00 -33.35
N ASP A 507 -8.20 8.86 -33.82
CA ASP A 507 -7.73 7.54 -33.36
C ASP A 507 -6.28 7.27 -33.81
N ALA A 508 -5.70 6.16 -33.33
CA ALA A 508 -4.31 5.82 -33.61
C ALA A 508 -4.07 5.54 -35.11
N GLU A 509 -5.09 5.03 -35.79
CA GLU A 509 -5.07 4.69 -37.22
C GLU A 509 -5.30 5.90 -38.13
N GLY A 510 -5.74 7.04 -37.60
CA GLY A 510 -6.04 8.22 -38.41
C GLY A 510 -7.40 8.16 -39.13
N ARG A 511 -8.27 7.23 -38.76
CA ARG A 511 -9.54 6.92 -39.45
C ARG A 511 -10.74 7.63 -38.83
N LEU A 512 -10.90 7.54 -37.52
CA LEU A 512 -11.99 8.19 -36.79
C LEU A 512 -11.56 9.57 -36.31
N ILE A 513 -12.38 10.57 -36.61
CA ILE A 513 -12.17 11.94 -36.14
C ILE A 513 -13.32 12.34 -35.25
N ALA A 514 -13.04 12.78 -34.03
CA ALA A 514 -13.99 13.49 -33.18
C ALA A 514 -13.73 15.00 -33.25
N LEU A 515 -14.71 15.74 -33.71
CA LEU A 515 -14.73 17.20 -33.70
C LEU A 515 -15.53 17.67 -32.49
N VAL A 516 -14.93 18.57 -31.71
CA VAL A 516 -15.53 19.15 -30.51
C VAL A 516 -15.88 20.60 -30.80
N GLY A 517 -17.15 20.96 -30.64
CA GLY A 517 -17.65 22.32 -30.88
C GLY A 517 -17.74 23.21 -29.62
N ASP A 518 -17.83 24.52 -29.82
CA ASP A 518 -17.99 25.52 -28.74
C ASP A 518 -19.22 25.28 -27.84
N SER A 519 -20.31 24.76 -28.41
CA SER A 519 -21.59 24.48 -27.75
C SER A 519 -21.63 23.12 -27.05
N SER A 520 -20.47 22.50 -26.81
CA SER A 520 -20.34 21.12 -26.33
C SER A 520 -20.96 20.08 -27.26
N ASP A 521 -21.24 20.47 -28.51
CA ASP A 521 -21.62 19.53 -29.57
C ASP A 521 -20.40 18.72 -29.96
N MET A 522 -20.59 17.43 -30.23
CA MET A 522 -19.54 16.55 -30.73
C MET A 522 -20.01 15.85 -32.00
N VAL A 523 -19.09 15.72 -32.95
CA VAL A 523 -19.31 15.03 -34.21
C VAL A 523 -18.20 14.02 -34.39
N VAL A 524 -18.54 12.75 -34.59
CA VAL A 524 -17.59 11.71 -34.97
C VAL A 524 -17.74 11.43 -36.45
N ALA A 525 -16.66 11.53 -37.20
CA ALA A 525 -16.59 11.20 -38.61
C ALA A 525 -15.70 9.96 -38.82
N ASP A 526 -16.21 8.97 -39.53
CA ASP A 526 -15.43 7.85 -40.05
C ASP A 526 -15.05 8.18 -41.49
N LEU A 527 -13.78 8.53 -41.69
CA LEU A 527 -13.26 8.93 -43.00
C LEU A 527 -13.38 7.81 -44.04
N ALA A 528 -13.19 6.55 -43.63
CA ALA A 528 -13.22 5.41 -44.54
C ALA A 528 -14.63 5.16 -45.10
N ASN A 529 -15.66 5.37 -44.26
CA ASN A 529 -17.05 5.13 -44.63
C ASN A 529 -17.82 6.41 -45.01
N SER A 530 -17.16 7.58 -44.99
CA SER A 530 -17.81 8.89 -45.14
C SER A 530 -19.02 9.08 -44.21
N ALA A 531 -19.00 8.42 -43.04
CA ALA A 531 -20.11 8.43 -42.10
C ALA A 531 -19.88 9.52 -41.05
N VAL A 532 -20.87 10.40 -40.85
CA VAL A 532 -20.78 11.50 -39.88
C VAL A 532 -21.91 11.39 -38.89
N ASN A 533 -21.56 11.29 -37.60
CA ASN A 533 -22.50 11.07 -36.52
C ASN A 533 -22.38 12.17 -35.47
N ARG A 534 -23.49 12.85 -35.21
CA ARG A 534 -23.57 13.83 -34.12
C ARG A 534 -23.89 13.08 -32.83
N LEU A 535 -23.01 13.20 -31.85
CA LEU A 535 -23.24 12.63 -30.53
C LEU A 535 -24.19 13.54 -29.74
N ARG A 536 -25.15 12.93 -29.03
CA ARG A 536 -26.10 13.69 -28.21
C ARG A 536 -25.38 14.25 -26.99
N ARG A 537 -25.50 15.56 -26.78
CA ARG A 537 -25.01 16.23 -25.56
C ARG A 537 -25.77 15.69 -24.34
N PRO A 538 -25.09 15.27 -23.26
CA PRO A 538 -25.77 14.93 -22.02
C PRO A 538 -26.39 16.18 -21.42
N GLY A 539 -27.63 16.08 -20.92
CA GLY A 539 -28.32 17.22 -20.30
C GLY A 539 -27.58 17.82 -19.10
N THR A 540 -26.68 17.06 -18.49
CA THR A 540 -25.82 17.48 -17.36
C THR A 540 -24.62 18.33 -17.80
N MET A 541 -24.20 18.26 -19.06
CA MET A 541 -23.05 19.01 -19.57
C MET A 541 -23.49 20.45 -19.83
N LYS A 542 -23.30 21.34 -18.85
CA LYS A 542 -23.57 22.77 -18.98
C LYS A 542 -22.40 23.57 -19.56
N TYR A 543 -21.19 23.02 -19.49
CA TYR A 543 -19.94 23.70 -19.85
C TYR A 543 -19.31 23.13 -21.12
N GLY A 544 -18.36 23.86 -21.71
CA GLY A 544 -17.64 23.45 -22.90
C GLY A 544 -16.81 22.19 -22.68
N ILE A 545 -16.52 21.46 -23.76
CA ILE A 545 -15.54 20.37 -23.74
C ILE A 545 -14.17 20.99 -24.04
N LEU A 546 -13.16 20.66 -23.23
CA LEU A 546 -11.80 21.15 -23.39
C LEU A 546 -10.98 20.25 -24.32
N GLN A 547 -11.00 18.95 -24.06
CA GLN A 547 -10.17 17.94 -24.71
C GLN A 547 -10.99 16.67 -24.95
N ALA A 548 -10.61 15.92 -25.98
CA ALA A 548 -11.20 14.62 -26.30
C ALA A 548 -10.10 13.65 -26.73
N ALA A 549 -10.36 12.35 -26.57
CA ALA A 549 -9.49 11.26 -27.01
C ALA A 549 -10.33 10.09 -27.50
N ILE A 550 -9.87 9.41 -28.54
CA ILE A 550 -10.54 8.25 -29.14
C ILE A 550 -9.66 7.02 -28.97
N SER A 551 -10.26 5.94 -28.52
CA SER A 551 -9.72 4.58 -28.54
C SER A 551 -10.56 3.74 -29.52
N PRO A 552 -10.12 2.52 -29.85
CA PRO A 552 -10.93 1.61 -30.67
C PRO A 552 -12.32 1.30 -30.09
N SER A 553 -12.53 1.39 -28.77
CA SER A 553 -13.81 0.99 -28.15
C SER A 553 -14.62 2.14 -27.54
N ALA A 554 -14.00 3.31 -27.40
CA ALA A 554 -14.59 4.44 -26.68
C ALA A 554 -14.03 5.80 -27.12
N LEU A 555 -14.86 6.83 -26.98
CA LEU A 555 -14.50 8.23 -27.03
C LEU A 555 -14.65 8.81 -25.62
N VAL A 556 -13.64 9.55 -25.17
CA VAL A 556 -13.61 10.19 -23.87
C VAL A 556 -13.45 11.69 -24.07
N ALA A 557 -14.19 12.49 -23.30
CA ALA A 557 -14.10 13.94 -23.34
C ALA A 557 -14.07 14.54 -21.92
N GLY A 558 -13.16 15.50 -21.71
CA GLY A 558 -13.07 16.29 -20.50
C GLY A 558 -13.84 17.61 -20.64
N ALA A 559 -14.78 17.87 -19.74
CA ALA A 559 -15.53 19.12 -19.67
C ALA A 559 -14.83 20.18 -18.80
N GLU A 560 -15.04 21.46 -19.11
CA GLU A 560 -14.53 22.61 -18.33
C GLU A 560 -14.95 22.57 -16.85
N SER A 561 -16.06 21.91 -16.52
CA SER A 561 -16.47 21.68 -15.12
C SER A 561 -15.57 20.72 -14.34
N GLY A 562 -14.69 19.98 -15.03
CA GLY A 562 -13.98 18.81 -14.50
C GLY A 562 -14.83 17.55 -14.56
N GLY A 563 -15.71 17.40 -15.56
CA GLY A 563 -16.46 16.16 -15.77
C GLY A 563 -15.78 15.29 -16.83
N LEU A 564 -15.71 13.98 -16.62
CA LEU A 564 -15.31 13.02 -17.65
C LEU A 564 -16.56 12.40 -18.27
N HIS A 565 -16.67 12.48 -19.59
CA HIS A 565 -17.78 11.92 -20.37
C HIS A 565 -17.26 10.83 -21.30
N VAL A 566 -17.97 9.70 -21.32
CA VAL A 566 -17.57 8.51 -22.09
C VAL A 566 -18.71 8.07 -23.01
N TRP A 567 -18.35 7.82 -24.28
CA TRP A 567 -19.19 7.18 -25.29
C TRP A 567 -18.50 5.87 -25.70
N HIS A 568 -19.23 4.76 -25.73
CA HIS A 568 -18.72 3.48 -26.20
C HIS A 568 -19.15 3.21 -27.63
N GLU A 569 -18.44 2.30 -28.29
CA GLU A 569 -18.83 1.80 -29.59
C GLU A 569 -20.23 1.17 -29.63
N PRO A 570 -20.91 1.23 -30.80
CA PRO A 570 -20.48 1.92 -32.02
C PRO A 570 -20.62 3.46 -31.91
N LEU A 571 -19.51 4.18 -32.06
CA LEU A 571 -19.44 5.66 -32.03
C LEU A 571 -20.16 6.30 -33.23
N THR A 572 -20.59 5.47 -34.18
CA THR A 572 -21.39 5.83 -35.35
C THR A 572 -22.90 5.84 -35.10
N THR A 573 -23.34 5.68 -33.85
CA THR A 573 -24.76 5.78 -33.50
C THR A 573 -25.02 7.06 -32.70
N SER A 574 -26.19 7.68 -32.87
CA SER A 574 -26.57 8.94 -32.20
C SER A 574 -26.88 8.81 -30.70
N GLN A 575 -26.24 7.85 -30.02
CA GLN A 575 -26.51 7.52 -28.63
C GLN A 575 -26.05 8.63 -27.68
N THR A 576 -26.75 8.74 -26.55
CA THR A 576 -26.36 9.60 -25.43
C THR A 576 -25.16 8.98 -24.70
N PRO A 577 -24.21 9.79 -24.19
CA PRO A 577 -23.11 9.30 -23.38
C PRO A 577 -23.64 8.59 -22.15
N ILE A 578 -22.96 7.50 -21.80
CA ILE A 578 -23.45 6.52 -20.84
C ILE A 578 -23.12 6.96 -19.41
N THR A 579 -22.00 7.66 -19.22
CA THR A 579 -21.51 7.97 -17.88
C THR A 579 -20.93 9.39 -17.83
N THR A 580 -21.36 10.16 -16.83
CA THR A 580 -20.71 11.42 -16.42
C THR A 580 -20.28 11.25 -14.98
N ARG A 581 -18.98 11.33 -14.70
CA ARG A 581 -18.47 11.38 -13.32
C ARG A 581 -17.73 12.69 -13.07
N PRO A 582 -17.79 13.21 -11.85
CA PRO A 582 -16.83 14.22 -11.43
C PRO A 582 -15.43 13.62 -11.57
N TRP A 583 -14.56 14.36 -12.24
CA TRP A 583 -13.15 14.05 -12.39
C TRP A 583 -12.40 15.14 -11.62
N THR A 584 -11.88 14.77 -10.45
CA THR A 584 -11.35 15.66 -9.41
C THR A 584 -10.33 16.68 -9.95
N TYR A 585 -9.61 16.34 -11.02
CA TYR A 585 -8.55 17.16 -11.60
C TYR A 585 -8.84 17.64 -13.04
N GLY A 586 -10.06 17.43 -13.54
CA GLY A 586 -10.39 17.66 -14.95
C GLY A 586 -10.37 19.13 -15.41
N ARG A 587 -10.17 20.09 -14.50
CA ARG A 587 -10.14 21.53 -14.84
C ARG A 587 -8.80 22.01 -15.41
N ASP A 588 -7.72 21.27 -15.18
CA ASP A 588 -6.35 21.66 -15.55
C ASP A 588 -5.72 20.75 -16.61
N VAL A 589 -6.56 20.14 -17.44
CA VAL A 589 -6.16 19.15 -18.45
C VAL A 589 -5.54 19.86 -19.64
N VAL A 590 -4.27 19.56 -19.86
CA VAL A 590 -3.47 20.05 -20.98
C VAL A 590 -3.69 19.17 -22.20
N CYS A 591 -3.72 17.85 -22.01
CA CYS A 591 -3.90 16.86 -23.06
C CYS A 591 -4.76 15.68 -22.55
N LEU A 592 -5.62 15.15 -23.41
CA LEU A 592 -6.30 13.89 -23.23
C LEU A 592 -5.98 13.02 -24.45
N ALA A 593 -5.53 11.78 -24.24
CA ALA A 593 -5.12 10.90 -25.33
C ALA A 593 -5.43 9.43 -25.00
N TRP A 594 -5.44 8.57 -26.02
CA TRP A 594 -5.42 7.13 -25.86
C TRP A 594 -3.98 6.63 -26.04
N SER A 595 -3.54 5.70 -25.19
CA SER A 595 -2.26 5.01 -25.35
C SER A 595 -2.53 3.55 -25.72
N PRO A 596 -2.29 3.15 -26.99
CA PRO A 596 -2.37 1.75 -27.39
C PRO A 596 -1.41 0.85 -26.59
N ALA A 597 -0.19 1.29 -26.31
CA ALA A 597 0.80 0.52 -25.55
C ALA A 597 0.37 0.18 -24.11
N LEU A 598 -0.45 1.04 -23.48
CA LEU A 598 -0.99 0.81 -22.13
C LEU A 598 -2.42 0.30 -22.14
N GLU A 599 -3.08 0.29 -23.30
CA GLU A 599 -4.53 0.08 -23.46
C GLU A 599 -5.36 0.94 -22.48
N ARG A 600 -4.93 2.20 -22.30
CA ARG A 600 -5.55 3.13 -21.35
C ARG A 600 -5.67 4.55 -21.91
N PHE A 601 -6.66 5.27 -21.40
CA PHE A 601 -6.73 6.71 -21.61
C PHE A 601 -5.78 7.42 -20.65
N LEU A 602 -5.13 8.45 -21.17
CA LEU A 602 -4.18 9.28 -20.44
C LEU A 602 -4.70 10.71 -20.39
N ALA A 603 -4.65 11.31 -19.21
CA ALA A 603 -4.88 12.74 -19.04
C ALA A 603 -3.65 13.41 -18.45
N VAL A 604 -3.10 14.36 -19.19
CA VAL A 604 -1.98 15.18 -18.74
C VAL A 604 -2.56 16.46 -18.17
N THR A 605 -2.42 16.63 -16.87
CA THR A 605 -2.71 17.90 -16.19
C THR A 605 -1.47 18.78 -16.18
N LYS A 606 -1.56 19.99 -15.63
CA LYS A 606 -0.40 20.88 -15.48
C LYS A 606 0.75 20.29 -14.66
N THR A 607 0.51 19.28 -13.81
CA THR A 607 1.51 18.77 -12.84
C THR A 607 1.58 17.25 -12.76
N HIS A 608 0.63 16.54 -13.34
CA HIS A 608 0.54 15.08 -13.24
C HIS A 608 0.06 14.47 -14.56
N LEU A 609 0.54 13.28 -14.84
CA LEU A 609 -0.07 12.32 -15.74
C LEU A 609 -1.08 11.48 -14.94
N GLN A 610 -2.27 11.28 -15.46
CA GLN A 610 -3.32 10.44 -14.87
C GLN A 610 -3.68 9.33 -15.85
N LEU A 611 -3.69 8.10 -15.36
CA LEU A 611 -4.20 6.95 -16.10
C LEU A 611 -5.68 6.81 -15.76
N LEU A 612 -6.51 6.74 -16.80
CA LEU A 612 -7.95 6.65 -16.67
C LEU A 612 -8.41 5.23 -17.02
N ASP A 613 -9.02 4.57 -16.04
CA ASP A 613 -9.64 3.25 -16.21
C ASP A 613 -11.05 3.43 -16.76
N VAL A 614 -11.10 3.59 -18.09
CA VAL A 614 -12.36 3.62 -18.84
C VAL A 614 -12.66 2.19 -19.29
N PRO A 615 -13.80 1.62 -18.87
CA PRO A 615 -14.13 0.26 -19.26
C PRO A 615 -14.21 0.10 -20.79
N PRO A 616 -13.87 -1.06 -21.36
CA PRO A 616 -13.88 -1.23 -22.81
C PRO A 616 -15.32 -1.26 -23.37
N THR A 617 -16.30 -1.68 -22.56
CA THR A 617 -17.69 -1.87 -22.97
C THR A 617 -18.66 -1.11 -22.10
N ARG A 618 -19.83 -0.80 -22.68
CA ARG A 618 -20.94 -0.12 -22.01
C ARG A 618 -21.46 -0.85 -20.78
N ASP A 619 -21.43 -2.18 -20.78
CA ASP A 619 -22.04 -3.00 -19.72
C ASP A 619 -21.15 -3.12 -18.48
N THR A 620 -19.89 -2.71 -18.59
CA THR A 620 -18.95 -2.71 -17.46
C THR A 620 -19.13 -1.42 -16.65
N LEU A 621 -19.40 -1.55 -15.35
CA LEU A 621 -19.59 -0.42 -14.47
C LEU A 621 -18.31 0.43 -14.42
N MET A 622 -18.42 1.73 -14.71
CA MET A 622 -17.30 2.66 -14.54
C MET A 622 -16.94 2.78 -13.05
N PRO A 623 -15.65 2.75 -12.68
CA PRO A 623 -15.23 2.91 -11.28
C PRO A 623 -15.70 4.24 -10.69
N GLY A 624 -15.77 4.30 -9.36
CA GLY A 624 -16.22 5.51 -8.65
C GLY A 624 -15.36 6.74 -8.96
N ASP A 625 -14.05 6.54 -9.04
CA ASP A 625 -13.07 7.47 -9.59
C ASP A 625 -12.49 6.86 -10.87
N PRO A 626 -12.56 7.54 -12.03
CA PRO A 626 -11.91 7.05 -13.24
C PRO A 626 -10.38 7.06 -13.17
N VAL A 627 -9.77 7.80 -12.24
CA VAL A 627 -8.31 7.85 -12.10
C VAL A 627 -7.83 6.63 -11.33
N SER A 628 -7.15 5.71 -12.01
CA SER A 628 -6.56 4.53 -11.36
C SER A 628 -5.16 4.78 -10.82
N GLU A 629 -4.43 5.67 -11.49
CA GLU A 629 -3.06 5.98 -11.14
C GLU A 629 -2.73 7.43 -11.48
N GLN A 630 -1.98 8.09 -10.61
CA GLN A 630 -1.51 9.46 -10.78
C GLN A 630 0.01 9.51 -10.64
N VAL A 631 0.66 10.03 -11.67
CA VAL A 631 2.12 10.10 -11.79
C VAL A 631 2.52 11.57 -11.82
N PRO A 632 3.30 12.08 -10.85
CA PRO A 632 3.82 13.43 -10.92
C PRO A 632 4.69 13.61 -12.16
N LEU A 633 4.46 14.71 -12.89
CA LEU A 633 5.36 15.15 -13.94
C LEU A 633 6.54 15.84 -13.25
N LEU A 634 7.74 15.31 -13.42
CA LEU A 634 8.92 15.88 -12.79
C LEU A 634 9.19 17.26 -13.35
N ALA A 635 9.37 18.20 -12.44
CA ALA A 635 9.87 19.52 -12.77
C ALA A 635 10.93 19.94 -11.75
N ASP A 636 11.90 20.70 -12.22
CA ASP A 636 12.98 21.18 -11.35
C ASP A 636 12.48 22.30 -10.44
N SER A 637 11.38 22.95 -10.82
CA SER A 637 10.72 24.00 -10.05
C SER A 637 9.32 23.60 -9.59
N PRO A 638 8.94 23.83 -8.32
CA PRO A 638 7.56 23.60 -7.85
C PRO A 638 6.52 24.47 -8.56
N ARG A 639 6.95 25.51 -9.29
CA ARG A 639 6.09 26.41 -10.08
C ARG A 639 5.96 26.01 -11.55
N ALA A 640 6.72 25.02 -12.00
CA ALA A 640 6.63 24.46 -13.33
C ALA A 640 5.22 23.93 -13.63
N ARG A 641 4.71 24.20 -14.83
CA ARG A 641 3.37 23.76 -15.25
C ARG A 641 3.41 23.37 -16.72
N ALA A 642 3.02 22.13 -17.03
CA ALA A 642 2.87 21.68 -18.40
C ALA A 642 1.96 22.64 -19.18
N ARG A 643 2.40 23.04 -20.37
CA ARG A 643 1.69 23.96 -21.27
C ARG A 643 1.09 23.24 -22.47
N CYS A 644 1.80 22.24 -22.95
CA CYS A 644 1.37 21.34 -24.01
C CYS A 644 1.86 19.93 -23.68
N ALA A 645 1.16 18.94 -24.20
CA ALA A 645 1.58 17.55 -24.13
C ALA A 645 1.02 16.79 -25.33
N ARG A 646 1.71 15.71 -25.72
CA ARG A 646 1.31 14.83 -26.81
C ARG A 646 1.76 13.40 -26.53
N VAL A 647 0.94 12.43 -26.93
CA VAL A 647 1.27 11.00 -26.86
C VAL A 647 1.64 10.53 -28.27
N SER A 648 2.64 9.65 -28.39
CA SER A 648 3.02 9.05 -29.68
C SER A 648 1.89 8.21 -30.26
N SER A 649 1.89 7.97 -31.57
CA SER A 649 0.90 7.11 -32.24
C SER A 649 0.84 5.69 -31.65
N ARG A 650 1.99 5.15 -31.23
CA ARG A 650 2.10 3.85 -30.56
C ARG A 650 1.67 3.89 -29.09
N GLY A 651 1.55 5.07 -28.50
CA GLY A 651 1.20 5.25 -27.08
C GLY A 651 2.33 4.95 -26.10
N ASP A 652 3.55 4.72 -26.59
CA ASP A 652 4.72 4.35 -25.80
C ASP A 652 5.53 5.55 -25.27
N LEU A 653 5.32 6.74 -25.86
CA LEU A 653 6.00 7.97 -25.47
C LEU A 653 4.98 9.07 -25.15
N LEU A 654 5.34 9.93 -24.20
CA LEU A 654 4.63 11.16 -23.86
C LEU A 654 5.61 12.32 -23.88
N ALA A 655 5.40 13.29 -24.76
CA ALA A 655 6.14 14.56 -24.76
C ALA A 655 5.36 15.60 -23.96
N VAL A 656 6.04 16.32 -23.06
CA VAL A 656 5.47 17.41 -22.26
C VAL A 656 6.34 18.65 -22.39
N GLY A 657 5.75 19.76 -22.84
CA GLY A 657 6.42 21.04 -22.98
C GLY A 657 6.04 22.02 -21.86
N GLY A 658 7.02 22.81 -21.41
CA GLY A 658 6.78 23.97 -20.54
C GLY A 658 6.80 23.70 -19.03
N LEU A 659 7.25 22.52 -18.61
CA LEU A 659 7.56 22.26 -17.19
C LEU A 659 8.68 23.22 -16.76
N ASP A 660 9.84 23.16 -17.40
CA ASP A 660 10.90 24.15 -17.25
C ASP A 660 10.99 25.06 -18.47
N LYS A 661 11.74 26.16 -18.35
CA LYS A 661 11.84 27.15 -19.43
C LYS A 661 12.61 26.54 -20.61
N GLY A 662 11.87 26.29 -21.68
CA GLY A 662 12.40 25.81 -22.96
C GLY A 662 12.88 24.39 -23.00
N THR A 663 12.37 23.55 -22.10
CA THR A 663 12.59 22.12 -22.15
C THR A 663 11.36 21.40 -22.68
N VAL A 664 11.62 20.27 -23.33
CA VAL A 664 10.61 19.24 -23.60
C VAL A 664 11.04 17.98 -22.87
N ASP A 665 10.16 17.45 -22.03
CA ASP A 665 10.38 16.20 -21.31
C ASP A 665 9.66 15.07 -22.03
N ILE A 666 10.42 14.04 -22.43
CA ILE A 666 9.90 12.84 -23.08
C ILE A 666 9.88 11.70 -22.07
N TYR A 667 8.69 11.21 -21.74
CA TYR A 667 8.46 10.11 -20.81
C TYR A 667 8.23 8.80 -21.57
N VAL A 668 8.86 7.72 -21.10
CA VAL A 668 8.65 6.37 -21.63
C VAL A 668 7.46 5.73 -20.90
N LEU A 669 6.29 5.76 -21.54
CA LEU A 669 5.04 5.31 -20.94
C LEU A 669 5.02 3.80 -20.71
N THR A 670 5.64 3.01 -21.59
CA THR A 670 5.71 1.54 -21.43
C THR A 670 6.40 1.10 -20.15
N ALA A 671 7.23 1.96 -19.54
CA ALA A 671 7.82 1.70 -18.23
C ALA A 671 6.76 1.56 -17.11
N LEU A 672 5.55 2.11 -17.30
CA LEU A 672 4.42 1.87 -16.39
C LEU A 672 4.02 0.39 -16.31
N THR A 673 4.26 -0.38 -17.37
CA THR A 673 3.98 -1.82 -17.38
C THR A 673 4.91 -2.64 -16.48
N LEU A 674 6.04 -2.05 -16.04
CA LEU A 674 7.00 -2.66 -15.13
C LEU A 674 6.61 -2.45 -13.66
N ARG A 675 5.83 -1.40 -13.34
CA ARG A 675 5.45 -1.06 -11.95
C ARG A 675 4.91 -2.23 -11.13
N PRO A 676 4.04 -3.11 -11.69
CA PRO A 676 3.45 -4.19 -10.90
C PRO A 676 4.45 -5.21 -10.36
N PHE A 677 5.68 -5.27 -10.90
CA PHE A 677 6.65 -6.30 -10.52
C PHE A 677 8.08 -5.79 -10.35
N ILE A 678 8.42 -4.55 -10.68
CA ILE A 678 9.82 -4.08 -10.66
C ILE A 678 10.45 -4.09 -9.25
N ALA A 679 9.63 -3.92 -8.21
CA ALA A 679 10.04 -4.03 -6.82
C ALA A 679 9.92 -5.46 -6.26
N ASP A 680 9.27 -6.35 -7.00
CA ASP A 680 9.10 -7.73 -6.57
C ASP A 680 10.44 -8.47 -6.64
N PRO A 681 10.61 -9.51 -5.81
CA PRO A 681 11.78 -10.35 -5.90
C PRO A 681 11.92 -10.97 -7.29
N MET A 682 13.11 -10.94 -7.88
CA MET A 682 13.33 -11.47 -9.24
C MET A 682 12.91 -12.93 -9.38
N GLY A 683 12.85 -13.70 -8.28
CA GLY A 683 12.37 -15.08 -8.18
C GLY A 683 10.86 -15.27 -8.43
N VAL A 684 10.03 -14.23 -8.37
CA VAL A 684 8.59 -14.33 -8.69
C VAL A 684 8.27 -13.86 -10.12
N MET A 685 9.22 -13.22 -10.80
CA MET A 685 9.02 -12.72 -12.17
C MET A 685 8.89 -13.86 -13.18
N SER A 686 8.12 -13.61 -14.24
CA SER A 686 7.86 -14.58 -15.32
C SER A 686 8.56 -14.22 -16.63
N HIS A 687 8.55 -15.14 -17.61
CA HIS A 687 9.04 -14.87 -18.97
C HIS A 687 8.30 -13.67 -19.62
N LYS A 688 7.01 -13.48 -19.30
CA LYS A 688 6.23 -12.33 -19.79
C LYS A 688 6.80 -11.01 -19.27
N ASP A 689 7.36 -11.00 -18.06
CA ASP A 689 7.94 -9.81 -17.46
C ASP A 689 9.30 -9.48 -18.08
N LEU A 690 10.11 -10.50 -18.43
CA LEU A 690 11.30 -10.30 -19.25
C LEU A 690 10.97 -9.68 -20.62
N THR A 691 9.91 -10.13 -21.30
CA THR A 691 9.48 -9.52 -22.57
C THR A 691 9.14 -8.04 -22.41
N LYS A 692 8.49 -7.65 -21.30
CA LYS A 692 8.21 -6.23 -21.01
C LYS A 692 9.50 -5.44 -20.76
N VAL A 693 10.44 -6.00 -20.00
CA VAL A 693 11.75 -5.37 -19.74
C VAL A 693 12.48 -5.09 -21.06
N VAL A 694 12.54 -6.08 -21.96
CA VAL A 694 13.16 -5.93 -23.29
C VAL A 694 12.44 -4.86 -24.10
N ALA A 695 11.10 -4.88 -24.16
CA ALA A 695 10.32 -3.88 -24.90
C ALA A 695 10.54 -2.44 -24.40
N VAL A 696 10.72 -2.24 -23.08
CA VAL A 696 11.04 -0.91 -22.52
C VAL A 696 12.48 -0.51 -22.84
N MET A 697 13.43 -1.45 -22.78
CA MET A 697 14.84 -1.20 -23.11
C MET A 697 15.10 -0.80 -24.56
N GLU A 698 14.31 -1.34 -25.49
CA GLU A 698 14.40 -1.05 -26.93
C GLU A 698 13.93 0.38 -27.27
N ASN A 699 13.34 1.10 -26.32
CA ASN A 699 12.96 2.49 -26.55
C ASN A 699 14.22 3.38 -26.66
N PRO A 700 14.40 4.10 -27.78
CA PRO A 700 15.61 4.89 -28.02
C PRO A 700 15.75 6.05 -27.01
N VAL A 701 14.62 6.55 -26.50
CA VAL A 701 14.57 7.71 -25.61
C VAL A 701 14.89 7.35 -24.17
N LEU A 702 15.08 6.07 -23.85
CA LEU A 702 15.44 5.66 -22.49
C LEU A 702 16.83 6.23 -22.12
N ASN A 703 16.92 6.93 -20.99
CA ASN A 703 18.20 7.45 -20.51
C ASN A 703 19.16 6.32 -20.11
N ASP A 704 20.46 6.61 -20.10
CA ASP A 704 21.50 5.60 -19.87
C ASP A 704 21.38 4.91 -18.52
N LEU A 705 20.98 5.65 -17.48
CA LEU A 705 20.80 5.07 -16.15
C LEU A 705 19.69 4.01 -16.13
N SER A 706 18.51 4.34 -16.69
CA SER A 706 17.40 3.40 -16.81
C SER A 706 17.76 2.22 -17.72
N ARG A 707 18.51 2.47 -18.81
CA ARG A 707 19.00 1.42 -19.71
C ARG A 707 19.97 0.46 -19.03
N GLN A 708 20.88 0.97 -18.19
CA GLN A 708 21.79 0.16 -17.39
C GLN A 708 21.03 -0.70 -16.37
N ALA A 709 20.11 -0.11 -15.61
CA ALA A 709 19.32 -0.84 -14.62
C ALA A 709 18.44 -1.93 -15.25
N LEU A 710 17.75 -1.62 -16.35
CA LEU A 710 16.97 -2.62 -17.08
C LEU A 710 17.84 -3.67 -17.78
N GLY A 711 19.02 -3.29 -18.28
CA GLY A 711 19.99 -4.23 -18.84
C GLY A 711 20.51 -5.22 -17.81
N LEU A 712 20.71 -4.76 -16.57
CA LEU A 712 21.06 -5.61 -15.45
C LEU A 712 19.91 -6.55 -15.09
N LEU A 713 18.68 -6.03 -14.99
CA LEU A 713 17.49 -6.84 -14.73
C LEU A 713 17.32 -7.92 -15.80
N ARG A 714 17.41 -7.54 -17.07
CA ARG A 714 17.37 -8.45 -18.21
C ARG A 714 18.41 -9.55 -18.08
N THR A 715 19.66 -9.19 -17.77
CA THR A 715 20.76 -10.15 -17.62
C THR A 715 20.47 -11.17 -16.50
N CYS A 716 19.92 -10.71 -15.37
CA CYS A 716 19.54 -11.58 -14.26
C CYS A 716 18.38 -12.52 -14.63
N LEU A 717 17.34 -12.00 -15.29
CA LEU A 717 16.18 -12.78 -15.70
C LEU A 717 16.51 -13.79 -16.80
N GLU A 718 17.31 -13.41 -17.81
CA GLU A 718 17.78 -14.33 -18.84
C GLU A 718 18.61 -15.48 -18.24
N HIS A 719 19.49 -15.17 -17.28
CA HIS A 719 20.25 -16.19 -16.57
C HIS A 719 19.34 -17.15 -15.80
N ARG A 720 18.40 -16.60 -15.02
CA ARG A 720 17.44 -17.41 -14.26
C ARG A 720 16.63 -18.34 -15.17
N PHE A 721 16.02 -17.80 -16.22
CA PHE A 721 15.13 -18.58 -17.07
C PHE A 721 15.83 -19.63 -17.92
N ARG A 722 17.13 -19.48 -18.23
CA ARG A 722 17.90 -20.55 -18.87
C ARG A 722 17.93 -21.83 -18.04
N HIS A 723 18.03 -21.70 -16.72
CA HIS A 723 18.01 -22.83 -15.80
C HIS A 723 16.60 -23.41 -15.64
N ASP A 724 15.56 -22.59 -15.77
CA ASP A 724 14.15 -23.04 -15.68
C ASP A 724 13.70 -23.86 -16.91
N VAL A 725 14.23 -23.57 -18.11
CA VAL A 725 13.87 -24.29 -19.35
C VAL A 725 14.48 -25.71 -19.42
N GLY A 726 15.46 -26.02 -18.56
CA GLY A 726 16.16 -27.31 -18.53
C GLY A 726 15.41 -28.48 -17.86
N LEU A 727 14.31 -28.24 -17.13
CA LEU A 727 13.65 -29.27 -16.31
C LEU A 727 12.48 -30.00 -16.99
N GLY A 728 12.28 -29.80 -18.29
CA GLY A 728 11.29 -30.55 -19.08
C GLY A 728 11.77 -31.91 -19.63
N GLY A 729 13.02 -32.33 -19.35
CA GLY A 729 13.65 -33.44 -20.07
C GLY A 729 14.59 -34.37 -19.28
N THR A 730 14.60 -34.33 -17.95
CA THR A 730 15.21 -35.40 -17.16
C THR A 730 14.12 -36.31 -16.64
N ASP A 731 14.07 -37.53 -17.18
CA ASP A 731 13.35 -38.65 -16.60
C ASP A 731 13.48 -38.61 -15.06
N PRO A 732 12.39 -38.84 -14.31
CA PRO A 732 12.49 -38.92 -12.86
C PRO A 732 13.44 -40.08 -12.55
N ILE A 733 14.67 -39.75 -12.12
CA ILE A 733 15.57 -40.72 -11.50
C ILE A 733 14.81 -41.25 -10.30
N THR A 734 14.27 -42.44 -10.50
CA THR A 734 13.45 -43.17 -9.56
C THR A 734 14.41 -43.73 -8.52
N ALA A 735 14.84 -42.89 -7.58
CA ALA A 735 15.37 -43.35 -6.30
C ALA A 735 14.18 -43.68 -5.39
N GLY A 736 13.39 -44.68 -5.79
CA GLY A 736 12.30 -45.20 -4.98
C GLY A 736 12.84 -46.08 -3.85
N GLY A 737 12.81 -45.54 -2.64
CA GLY A 737 12.72 -46.37 -1.43
C GLY A 737 11.34 -47.04 -1.35
N PRO A 738 11.22 -48.25 -0.78
CA PRO A 738 10.05 -49.13 -0.92
C PRO A 738 8.77 -48.71 -0.15
N HIS A 739 8.61 -47.44 0.27
CA HIS A 739 7.53 -47.04 1.18
C HIS A 739 6.78 -45.76 0.83
N ASP A 740 6.70 -45.35 -0.45
CA ASP A 740 5.80 -44.25 -0.83
C ASP A 740 4.51 -44.75 -1.50
N ILE A 741 3.40 -44.45 -0.80
CA ILE A 741 2.02 -44.73 -1.17
C ILE A 741 1.57 -43.67 -2.17
N ALA A 742 1.28 -44.10 -3.41
CA ALA A 742 0.64 -43.25 -4.41
C ALA A 742 -0.81 -42.95 -4.00
N LEU A 743 -1.11 -41.68 -3.70
CA LEU A 743 -2.49 -41.19 -3.61
C LEU A 743 -2.99 -40.86 -5.02
N GLY A 744 -3.84 -41.75 -5.55
CA GLY A 744 -4.46 -41.58 -6.86
C GLY A 744 -5.50 -40.46 -6.89
N GLU A 745 -5.40 -39.61 -7.92
CA GLU A 745 -6.41 -38.66 -8.34
C GLU A 745 -7.71 -39.39 -8.70
N HIS A 746 -8.74 -39.23 -7.86
CA HIS A 746 -10.07 -39.80 -8.11
C HIS A 746 -11.21 -38.83 -7.76
N GLN A 747 -11.04 -37.52 -7.95
CA GLN A 747 -12.03 -36.52 -7.50
C GLN A 747 -12.54 -35.49 -8.53
N GLU A 748 -12.36 -35.70 -9.84
CA GLU A 748 -12.93 -34.79 -10.85
C GLU A 748 -14.06 -35.38 -11.73
N ARG A 749 -14.42 -36.66 -11.59
CA ARG A 749 -15.50 -37.27 -12.41
C ARG A 749 -16.91 -37.23 -11.79
N GLU A 750 -17.09 -36.79 -10.54
CA GLU A 750 -18.43 -36.76 -9.90
C GLU A 750 -19.17 -35.42 -9.92
N ARG A 751 -18.53 -34.31 -10.36
CA ARG A 751 -19.21 -33.00 -10.43
C ARG A 751 -19.96 -32.72 -11.73
N ALA A 752 -19.84 -33.56 -12.76
CA ALA A 752 -20.48 -33.33 -14.07
C ALA A 752 -21.84 -34.06 -14.28
N SER A 753 -22.37 -34.81 -13.30
CA SER A 753 -23.58 -35.64 -13.49
C SER A 753 -24.87 -35.12 -12.83
N ARG A 754 -24.88 -33.94 -12.20
CA ARG A 754 -26.07 -33.39 -11.53
C ARG A 754 -26.53 -32.05 -12.09
N THR A 755 -27.05 -32.07 -13.32
CA THR A 755 -28.00 -31.05 -13.79
C THR A 755 -28.87 -31.63 -14.90
N ARG A 756 -30.01 -32.20 -14.52
CA ARG A 756 -31.14 -32.48 -15.42
C ARG A 756 -32.24 -31.47 -15.09
N PRO A 757 -32.83 -30.76 -16.08
CA PRO A 757 -33.94 -29.86 -15.81
C PRO A 757 -35.24 -30.65 -15.66
N ALA A 758 -36.04 -30.28 -14.67
CA ALA A 758 -37.42 -30.74 -14.53
C ALA A 758 -38.30 -29.98 -15.54
N SER A 759 -38.87 -30.73 -16.47
CA SER A 759 -40.06 -30.36 -17.23
C SER A 759 -41.30 -30.66 -16.37
N GLY A 760 -42.24 -29.72 -16.28
CA GLY A 760 -43.57 -30.01 -15.75
C GLY A 760 -44.49 -28.79 -15.62
N THR A 761 -45.44 -28.72 -16.57
CA THR A 761 -46.80 -28.12 -16.54
C THR A 761 -46.97 -26.64 -16.24
#